data_AF-A0A4Q4YSN3-F1
#
_entry.id   AF-A0A4Q4YSN3-F1
#
_cell.length_a   1.000
_cell.length_b   1.000
_cell.length_c   1.000
_cell.angle_alpha   90.00
_cell.angle_beta   90.00
_cell.angle_gamma   90.00
#
_symmetry.space_group_name_H-M   'P 1'
#
loop_
_entity.id
_entity.type
_entity.pdbx_description
1 polymer ?
#
loop_
_entity_poly.entity_id
_entity_poly.type
_entity_poly.pdbx_seq_one_letter_code
_entity_poly.pdbx_strand_id
1 'polypeptide(L)'
;MDAVLGGLAWVRIAATIALLFPSLAIYRLLFHPLAKFPGPKLAAITRYVEAYYDVVCGGQYTFKIAEMHKKYGPIVRISPYELHVNDPAFFEKLYNREGHWNKYDWAYDAHGTPLSTLSAIDHNVHKHRRAAMNPFFSKANVINRQSIVQGLVSKLCHRLDDVATNSKRSHIKLGSALGALTRDVATEFLLGKSFGNLDTDDFRAGQDMAKITEALRSGIHQRQNESNSPPTVVGAIMDSDLPPAEKTAERLSDEVITVAGAAFETTAYTLSVTLYNVYSNPQILQHLRAELFSAGLNKRETNFTELEKLPYLTAVLSEGLRFSPALATRMARVAPDRDLVYGKQRIPAGTPVGMTALLMHIDPEVYPDPMRFDPDRWMDAEARKRMDKAYAPFGRGTRICIGMHLAWMELYMAVAAIVQRFDFEFDADAAKDVTWVSDMFTIAKVGGSEERGQSLSHRLLHPYEKLLWGLGAHDAVASQGKWQNAFNASMYPEDIDLPSAATCTTCTFGQDFSNYWTAVLFFRARNGTYHQITQKGNVYFEESNGGMTVYYIASYNNTTVTAFKPNPLTRTNETLDMPKEPCPAGIMSNLRFPTCWDGVNLDSPDHASHVSYPESGTFEGGGPCPSTHPVRIPQLFFEVIWDTTPFNDKSEWPEDGSQPFVWSYGDVTGYGNHGDYMFGWKGDALQIAMDTNCNGDRCPELEYQQIRKGNQCTKKPTVEENLSGWLEELPGGAQITDARGKAMM
;
A
#
# COMPACT_ATOMS: atom_id res chain seq x y z
N MET A 1 -71.38 -13.11 -25.37
CA MET A 1 -71.23 -14.06 -24.27
C MET A 1 -69.82 -14.01 -23.69
N ASP A 2 -68.79 -13.91 -24.52
CA ASP A 2 -67.38 -13.88 -24.10
C ASP A 2 -66.97 -12.65 -23.26
N ALA A 3 -67.54 -11.46 -23.51
CA ALA A 3 -67.26 -10.27 -22.69
C ALA A 3 -67.81 -10.38 -21.25
N VAL A 4 -68.94 -11.06 -21.07
CA VAL A 4 -69.56 -11.29 -19.75
C VAL A 4 -68.82 -12.39 -18.99
N LEU A 5 -68.40 -13.45 -19.69
CA LEU A 5 -67.55 -14.51 -19.13
C LEU A 5 -66.16 -13.99 -18.73
N GLY A 6 -65.57 -13.09 -19.52
CA GLY A 6 -64.32 -12.39 -19.18
C GLY A 6 -64.45 -11.46 -17.97
N GLY A 7 -65.54 -10.69 -17.87
CA GLY A 7 -65.81 -9.83 -16.71
C GLY A 7 -66.03 -10.61 -15.41
N LEU A 8 -66.76 -11.73 -15.47
CA LEU A 8 -66.94 -12.64 -14.33
C LEU A 8 -65.63 -13.30 -13.88
N ALA A 9 -64.71 -13.58 -14.81
CA ALA A 9 -63.38 -14.09 -14.49
C ALA A 9 -62.54 -13.06 -13.72
N TRP A 10 -62.51 -11.79 -14.17
CA TRP A 10 -61.79 -10.72 -13.46
C TRP A 10 -62.36 -10.41 -12.08
N VAL A 11 -63.69 -10.43 -11.92
CA VAL A 11 -64.33 -10.26 -10.60
C VAL A 11 -63.98 -11.42 -9.65
N ARG A 12 -63.95 -12.67 -10.15
CA ARG A 12 -63.53 -13.83 -9.35
C ARG A 12 -62.06 -13.76 -8.97
N ILE A 13 -61.19 -13.33 -9.89
CA ILE A 13 -59.76 -13.11 -9.62
C ILE A 13 -59.59 -12.03 -8.56
N ALA A 14 -60.25 -10.89 -8.72
CA ALA A 14 -60.20 -9.77 -7.76
C ALA A 14 -60.74 -10.18 -6.38
N ALA A 15 -61.86 -10.90 -6.32
CA ALA A 15 -62.42 -11.41 -5.06
C ALA A 15 -61.50 -12.45 -4.40
N THR A 16 -60.87 -13.33 -5.19
CA THR A 16 -59.91 -14.32 -4.69
C THR A 16 -58.68 -13.61 -4.09
N ILE A 17 -58.14 -12.61 -4.79
CA ILE A 17 -57.05 -11.76 -4.29
C ILE A 17 -57.47 -11.05 -3.00
N ALA A 18 -58.65 -10.41 -2.99
CA ALA A 18 -59.17 -9.67 -1.85
C ALA A 18 -59.41 -10.53 -0.59
N LEU A 19 -59.62 -11.84 -0.73
CA LEU A 19 -59.73 -12.77 0.39
C LEU A 19 -58.40 -13.41 0.76
N LEU A 20 -57.57 -13.76 -0.23
CA LEU A 20 -56.31 -14.49 -0.03
C LEU A 20 -55.26 -13.63 0.66
N PHE A 21 -55.10 -12.36 0.29
CA PHE A 21 -54.09 -11.50 0.90
C PHE A 21 -54.38 -11.20 2.40
N PRO A 22 -55.59 -10.79 2.80
CA PRO A 22 -55.90 -10.59 4.22
C PRO A 22 -55.86 -11.87 5.03
N SER A 23 -56.39 -12.99 4.51
CA SER A 23 -56.33 -14.28 5.22
C SER A 23 -54.90 -14.75 5.44
N LEU A 24 -54.03 -14.61 4.43
CA LEU A 24 -52.60 -14.92 4.54
C LEU A 24 -51.90 -13.97 5.53
N ALA A 25 -52.23 -12.68 5.54
CA ALA A 25 -51.69 -11.73 6.50
C ALA A 25 -52.10 -12.09 7.95
N ILE A 26 -53.37 -12.39 8.17
CA ILE A 26 -53.90 -12.85 9.46
C ILE A 26 -53.17 -14.13 9.91
N TYR A 27 -53.05 -15.12 9.02
CA TYR A 27 -52.30 -16.34 9.29
C TYR A 27 -50.84 -16.04 9.69
N ARG A 28 -50.13 -15.24 8.90
CA ARG A 28 -48.71 -14.91 9.15
C ARG A 28 -48.49 -14.14 10.46
N LEU A 29 -49.44 -13.31 10.87
CA LEU A 29 -49.35 -12.50 12.07
C LEU A 29 -49.79 -13.22 13.35
N LEU A 30 -50.78 -14.12 13.27
CA LEU A 30 -51.41 -14.70 14.46
C LEU A 30 -51.12 -16.20 14.63
N PHE A 31 -51.05 -16.96 13.54
CA PHE A 31 -51.07 -18.44 13.59
C PHE A 31 -49.76 -19.08 13.09
N HIS A 32 -48.97 -18.36 12.30
CA HIS A 32 -47.70 -18.86 11.79
C HIS A 32 -46.76 -19.23 12.95
N PRO A 33 -45.94 -20.29 12.84
CA PRO A 33 -45.03 -20.71 13.91
C PRO A 33 -44.07 -19.61 14.39
N LEU A 34 -43.79 -18.64 13.52
CA LEU A 34 -42.94 -17.48 13.81
C LEU A 34 -43.68 -16.23 14.34
N ALA A 35 -45.00 -16.29 14.53
CA ALA A 35 -45.82 -15.16 15.00
C ALA A 35 -45.39 -14.63 16.38
N LYS A 36 -44.80 -15.50 17.21
CA LYS A 36 -44.29 -15.18 18.56
C LYS A 36 -42.98 -14.39 18.57
N PHE A 37 -42.24 -14.33 17.45
CA PHE A 37 -40.98 -13.60 17.39
C PHE A 37 -41.24 -12.13 17.05
N PRO A 38 -40.50 -11.19 17.67
CA PRO A 38 -40.71 -9.76 17.46
C PRO A 38 -40.18 -9.33 16.08
N GLY A 39 -40.71 -8.24 15.53
CA GLY A 39 -40.29 -7.71 14.23
C GLY A 39 -41.37 -6.82 13.60
N PRO A 40 -41.04 -6.12 12.49
CA PRO A 40 -42.02 -5.30 11.79
C PRO A 40 -43.18 -6.15 11.27
N LYS A 41 -44.42 -5.71 11.51
CA LYS A 41 -45.62 -6.44 11.07
C LYS A 41 -45.66 -6.62 9.55
N LEU A 42 -45.27 -5.60 8.79
CA LEU A 42 -45.23 -5.66 7.33
C LEU A 42 -44.23 -6.71 6.83
N ALA A 43 -43.06 -6.78 7.46
CA ALA A 43 -42.03 -7.76 7.16
C ALA A 43 -42.47 -9.20 7.48
N ALA A 44 -43.23 -9.39 8.56
CA ALA A 44 -43.87 -10.67 8.87
C ALA A 44 -44.96 -11.07 7.85
N ILE A 45 -45.62 -10.10 7.21
CA ILE A 45 -46.67 -10.35 6.22
C ILE A 45 -46.10 -10.62 4.83
N THR A 46 -45.06 -9.90 4.38
CA THR A 46 -44.57 -9.97 3.00
C THR A 46 -43.07 -9.75 2.86
N ARG A 47 -42.48 -10.34 1.81
CA ARG A 47 -41.10 -10.09 1.37
C ARG A 47 -40.91 -8.77 0.62
N TYR A 48 -41.99 -8.03 0.33
CA TYR A 48 -41.85 -6.74 -0.34
C TYR A 48 -41.04 -5.71 0.47
N VAL A 49 -40.90 -5.91 1.79
CA VAL A 49 -39.99 -5.11 2.60
C VAL A 49 -38.54 -5.38 2.22
N GLU A 50 -38.14 -6.66 2.17
CA GLU A 50 -36.82 -7.12 1.71
C GLU A 50 -36.56 -6.62 0.28
N ALA A 51 -37.48 -6.89 -0.65
CA ALA A 51 -37.35 -6.46 -2.05
C ALA A 51 -37.28 -4.94 -2.23
N TYR A 52 -38.00 -4.15 -1.42
CA TYR A 52 -37.90 -2.70 -1.46
C TYR A 52 -36.49 -2.22 -1.10
N TYR A 53 -35.91 -2.73 0.00
CA TYR A 53 -34.58 -2.30 0.40
C TYR A 53 -33.47 -2.85 -0.49
N ASP A 54 -33.61 -4.07 -0.98
CA ASP A 54 -32.59 -4.69 -1.85
C ASP A 54 -32.66 -4.16 -3.29
N VAL A 55 -33.85 -4.01 -3.87
CA VAL A 55 -34.01 -3.64 -5.29
C VAL A 55 -34.24 -2.14 -5.47
N VAL A 56 -35.14 -1.54 -4.70
CA VAL A 56 -35.52 -0.12 -4.89
C VAL A 56 -34.55 0.82 -4.21
N CYS A 57 -34.07 0.48 -3.01
CA CYS A 57 -33.07 1.27 -2.30
C CYS A 57 -31.62 0.88 -2.65
N GLY A 58 -31.42 -0.11 -3.53
CA GLY A 58 -30.11 -0.55 -3.99
C GLY A 58 -29.27 -1.20 -2.88
N GLY A 59 -29.75 -2.31 -2.31
CA GLY A 59 -29.05 -3.07 -1.27
C GLY A 59 -28.90 -2.30 0.03
N GLN A 60 -29.99 -2.10 0.78
CA GLN A 60 -29.95 -1.43 2.10
C GLN A 60 -30.48 -2.29 3.25
N TYR A 61 -30.79 -3.56 2.98
CA TYR A 61 -31.60 -4.34 3.89
C TYR A 61 -30.81 -4.77 5.13
N THR A 62 -29.50 -5.02 5.03
CA THR A 62 -28.63 -5.28 6.19
C THR A 62 -28.62 -4.11 7.18
N PHE A 63 -28.50 -2.88 6.69
CA PHE A 63 -28.56 -1.69 7.54
C PHE A 63 -29.96 -1.55 8.17
N LYS A 64 -31.01 -1.86 7.40
CA LYS A 64 -32.36 -1.88 7.95
C LYS A 64 -32.55 -2.93 9.03
N ILE A 65 -31.98 -4.12 8.88
CA ILE A 65 -31.99 -5.18 9.89
C ILE A 65 -31.30 -4.69 11.18
N ALA A 66 -30.20 -3.95 11.07
CA ALA A 66 -29.53 -3.35 12.23
C ALA A 66 -30.47 -2.39 13.00
N GLU A 67 -31.24 -1.54 12.31
CA GLU A 67 -32.27 -0.71 12.93
C GLU A 67 -33.38 -1.55 13.58
N MET A 68 -33.78 -2.66 12.96
CA MET A 68 -34.77 -3.56 13.54
C MET A 68 -34.27 -4.17 14.85
N HIS A 69 -32.99 -4.54 14.95
CA HIS A 69 -32.41 -5.04 16.20
C HIS A 69 -32.44 -4.01 17.32
N LYS A 70 -32.16 -2.74 17.02
CA LYS A 70 -32.29 -1.64 17.99
C LYS A 70 -33.72 -1.51 18.55
N LYS A 71 -34.74 -1.84 17.75
CA LYS A 71 -36.16 -1.69 18.13
C LYS A 71 -36.78 -2.95 18.76
N TYR A 72 -36.44 -4.12 18.25
CA TYR A 72 -37.15 -5.38 18.55
C TYR A 72 -36.33 -6.35 19.40
N GLY A 73 -35.03 -6.09 19.60
CA GLY A 73 -34.14 -6.92 20.41
C GLY A 73 -33.23 -7.85 19.59
N PRO A 74 -32.57 -8.82 20.23
CA PRO A 74 -31.46 -9.59 19.63
C PRO A 74 -31.91 -10.65 18.61
N ILE A 75 -33.19 -11.02 18.59
CA ILE A 75 -33.78 -11.93 17.59
C ILE A 75 -34.99 -11.27 16.96
N VAL A 76 -35.02 -11.20 15.63
CA VAL A 76 -36.03 -10.46 14.87
C VAL A 76 -36.55 -11.30 13.72
N ARG A 77 -37.88 -11.29 13.52
CA ARG A 77 -38.51 -11.80 12.31
C ARG A 77 -38.43 -10.74 11.22
N ILE A 78 -37.51 -10.96 10.27
CA ILE A 78 -37.19 -10.00 9.21
C ILE A 78 -37.98 -10.27 7.93
N SER A 79 -38.49 -11.47 7.72
CA SER A 79 -39.37 -11.81 6.60
C SER A 79 -40.51 -12.73 7.08
N PRO A 80 -41.45 -13.14 6.20
CA PRO A 80 -42.47 -14.10 6.59
C PRO A 80 -41.90 -15.43 7.10
N TYR A 81 -40.70 -15.79 6.68
CA TYR A 81 -40.11 -17.11 6.89
C TYR A 81 -38.79 -17.10 7.65
N GLU A 82 -38.09 -15.96 7.69
CA GLU A 82 -36.72 -15.88 8.18
C GLU A 82 -36.61 -15.10 9.49
N LEU A 83 -35.77 -15.61 10.39
CA LEU A 83 -35.32 -14.91 11.59
C LEU A 83 -33.88 -14.43 11.41
N HIS A 84 -33.59 -13.25 11.94
CA HIS A 84 -32.23 -12.75 12.07
C HIS A 84 -31.86 -12.62 13.55
N VAL A 85 -30.65 -13.03 13.88
CA VAL A 85 -30.08 -12.91 15.23
C VAL A 85 -28.86 -11.98 15.18
N ASN A 86 -28.80 -11.04 16.10
CA ASN A 86 -27.63 -10.18 16.29
C ASN A 86 -27.16 -10.30 17.74
N ASP A 87 -26.53 -11.44 18.04
CA ASP A 87 -26.00 -11.81 19.34
C ASP A 87 -24.78 -12.71 19.11
N PRO A 88 -23.54 -12.21 19.36
CA PRO A 88 -22.32 -12.99 19.18
C PRO A 88 -22.32 -14.34 19.91
N ALA A 89 -23.00 -14.46 21.05
CA ALA A 89 -23.06 -15.71 21.81
C ALA A 89 -23.87 -16.81 21.10
N PHE A 90 -24.69 -16.45 20.11
CA PHE A 90 -25.43 -17.40 19.27
C PHE A 90 -24.66 -17.85 18.04
N PHE A 91 -23.59 -17.13 17.65
CA PHE A 91 -22.86 -17.38 16.42
C PHE A 91 -22.33 -18.81 16.33
N GLU A 92 -21.66 -19.29 17.37
CA GLU A 92 -21.14 -20.66 17.43
C GLU A 92 -22.25 -21.73 17.48
N LYS A 93 -23.47 -21.40 17.90
CA LYS A 93 -24.59 -22.34 17.89
C LYS A 93 -25.20 -22.51 16.49
N LEU A 94 -25.17 -21.46 15.69
CA LEU A 94 -25.71 -21.46 14.33
C LEU A 94 -24.67 -21.90 13.28
N TYR A 95 -23.41 -21.51 13.47
CA TYR A 95 -22.31 -21.79 12.52
C TYR A 95 -21.26 -22.72 13.14
N ASN A 96 -21.63 -23.97 13.39
CA ASN A 96 -20.72 -25.01 13.88
C ASN A 96 -20.55 -26.16 12.90
N ARG A 97 -19.81 -27.17 13.36
CA ARG A 97 -19.49 -28.39 12.61
C ARG A 97 -20.44 -29.55 12.90
N GLU A 98 -21.34 -29.40 13.88
CA GLU A 98 -22.18 -30.48 14.39
C GLU A 98 -23.60 -30.41 13.80
N GLY A 99 -24.08 -31.55 13.33
CA GLY A 99 -25.46 -31.69 12.81
C GLY A 99 -25.65 -31.23 11.37
N HIS A 100 -26.90 -31.31 10.93
CA HIS A 100 -27.31 -31.03 9.56
C HIS A 100 -27.64 -29.54 9.38
N TRP A 101 -26.95 -28.89 8.43
CA TRP A 101 -27.05 -27.44 8.16
C TRP A 101 -27.17 -27.16 6.67
N ASN A 102 -28.39 -26.93 6.23
CA ASN A 102 -28.69 -26.49 4.87
C ASN A 102 -28.49 -24.97 4.75
N LYS A 103 -28.16 -24.51 3.54
CA LYS A 103 -28.30 -23.10 3.20
C LYS A 103 -29.77 -22.76 2.97
N TYR A 104 -30.10 -21.48 2.99
CA TYR A 104 -31.44 -21.05 2.62
C TYR A 104 -31.52 -20.88 1.10
N ASP A 105 -32.35 -21.69 0.42
CA ASP A 105 -32.54 -21.68 -1.04
C ASP A 105 -32.75 -20.27 -1.62
N TRP A 106 -33.67 -19.51 -1.02
CA TRP A 106 -33.97 -18.13 -1.42
C TRP A 106 -32.74 -17.22 -1.52
N ALA A 107 -31.74 -17.41 -0.67
CA ALA A 107 -30.54 -16.59 -0.65
C ALA A 107 -29.53 -16.97 -1.75
N TYR A 108 -29.64 -18.16 -2.33
CA TYR A 108 -28.66 -18.71 -3.28
C TYR A 108 -29.22 -18.95 -4.69
N ASP A 109 -30.54 -19.03 -4.86
CA ASP A 109 -31.19 -19.22 -6.17
C ASP A 109 -30.80 -18.14 -7.21
N ALA A 110 -30.49 -16.91 -6.75
CA ALA A 110 -30.13 -15.78 -7.61
C ALA A 110 -28.68 -15.81 -8.13
N HIS A 111 -27.83 -16.74 -7.70
CA HIS A 111 -26.39 -16.73 -8.03
C HIS A 111 -26.06 -17.20 -9.46
N GLY A 112 -27.00 -17.84 -10.16
CA GLY A 112 -26.80 -18.28 -11.55
C GLY A 112 -25.81 -19.44 -11.76
N THR A 113 -25.23 -20.00 -10.69
CA THR A 113 -24.33 -21.18 -10.71
C THR A 113 -24.85 -22.30 -9.80
N PRO A 114 -26.04 -22.89 -10.10
CA PRO A 114 -26.73 -23.82 -9.21
C PRO A 114 -25.95 -25.11 -8.97
N LEU A 115 -25.02 -25.49 -9.86
CA LEU A 115 -24.24 -26.70 -9.72
C LEU A 115 -23.00 -26.49 -8.85
N SER A 116 -22.59 -25.26 -8.53
CA SER A 116 -21.37 -24.99 -7.75
C SER A 116 -21.40 -25.54 -6.32
N THR A 117 -20.23 -25.70 -5.70
CA THR A 117 -20.15 -26.00 -4.26
C THR A 117 -20.69 -24.85 -3.42
N LEU A 118 -20.48 -23.60 -3.84
CA LEU A 118 -21.03 -22.44 -3.12
C LEU A 118 -22.56 -22.49 -3.10
N SER A 119 -23.22 -22.78 -4.22
CA SER A 119 -24.69 -22.78 -4.30
C SER A 119 -25.34 -24.07 -3.78
N ALA A 120 -24.56 -25.08 -3.38
CA ALA A 120 -25.08 -26.34 -2.87
C ALA A 120 -25.88 -26.14 -1.55
N ILE A 121 -27.21 -26.18 -1.66
CA ILE A 121 -28.14 -25.98 -0.55
C ILE A 121 -28.03 -27.09 0.49
N ASP A 122 -28.17 -28.34 0.03
CA ASP A 122 -28.09 -29.53 0.88
C ASP A 122 -26.70 -29.67 1.53
N HIS A 123 -26.70 -29.99 2.82
CA HIS A 123 -25.47 -30.16 3.59
C HIS A 123 -24.58 -31.28 3.06
N ASN A 124 -25.16 -32.43 2.71
CA ASN A 124 -24.39 -33.60 2.32
C ASN A 124 -23.80 -33.43 0.93
N VAL A 125 -24.58 -32.87 -0.01
CA VAL A 125 -24.08 -32.50 -1.35
C VAL A 125 -22.89 -31.56 -1.23
N HIS A 126 -23.01 -30.48 -0.46
CA HIS A 126 -21.90 -29.57 -0.22
C HIS A 126 -20.71 -30.27 0.46
N LYS A 127 -20.96 -31.09 1.48
CA LYS A 127 -19.91 -31.79 2.24
C LYS A 127 -19.08 -32.67 1.30
N HIS A 128 -19.72 -33.45 0.42
CA HIS A 128 -19.02 -34.29 -0.56
C HIS A 128 -18.23 -33.45 -1.58
N ARG A 129 -18.87 -32.45 -2.19
CA ARG A 129 -18.19 -31.55 -3.15
C ARG A 129 -16.98 -30.85 -2.54
N ARG A 130 -17.14 -30.33 -1.32
CA ARG A 130 -16.07 -29.66 -0.58
C ARG A 130 -14.94 -30.61 -0.20
N ALA A 131 -15.23 -31.87 0.13
CA ALA A 131 -14.22 -32.84 0.50
C ALA A 131 -13.19 -33.05 -0.63
N ALA A 132 -13.61 -33.02 -1.89
CA ALA A 132 -12.72 -33.10 -3.05
C ALA A 132 -11.72 -31.94 -3.17
N MET A 133 -12.10 -30.74 -2.72
CA MET A 133 -11.27 -29.53 -2.82
C MET A 133 -10.48 -29.22 -1.54
N ASN A 134 -10.89 -29.73 -0.38
CA ASN A 134 -10.26 -29.44 0.91
C ASN A 134 -8.73 -29.71 0.92
N PRO A 135 -8.20 -30.83 0.36
CA PRO A 135 -6.76 -31.05 0.34
C PRO A 135 -6.03 -29.95 -0.43
N PHE A 136 -6.57 -29.52 -1.58
CA PHE A 136 -5.97 -28.50 -2.43
C PHE A 136 -5.83 -27.16 -1.70
N PHE A 137 -6.86 -26.74 -0.96
CA PHE A 137 -6.88 -25.50 -0.19
C PHE A 137 -6.36 -25.62 1.24
N SER A 138 -5.77 -26.77 1.63
CA SER A 138 -5.16 -26.90 2.95
C SER A 138 -3.99 -25.93 3.13
N LYS A 139 -3.74 -25.46 4.36
CA LYS A 139 -2.63 -24.52 4.66
C LYS A 139 -1.30 -24.99 4.07
N ALA A 140 -0.96 -26.27 4.24
CA ALA A 140 0.28 -26.85 3.72
C ALA A 140 0.36 -26.77 2.18
N ASN A 141 -0.70 -27.15 1.47
CA ASN A 141 -0.69 -27.13 0.00
C ASN A 141 -0.71 -25.71 -0.59
N VAL A 142 -1.35 -24.75 0.10
CA VAL A 142 -1.29 -23.34 -0.27
C VAL A 142 0.14 -22.79 -0.10
N ILE A 143 0.78 -23.06 1.04
CA ILE A 143 2.18 -22.63 1.30
C ILE A 143 3.15 -23.22 0.29
N ASN A 144 2.97 -24.49 -0.10
CA ASN A 144 3.80 -25.14 -1.12
C ASN A 144 3.71 -24.48 -2.51
N ARG A 145 2.76 -23.57 -2.70
CA ARG A 145 2.52 -22.81 -3.94
C ARG A 145 2.75 -21.32 -3.79
N GLN A 146 3.36 -20.89 -2.67
CA GLN A 146 3.57 -19.47 -2.40
C GLN A 146 4.36 -18.74 -3.49
N SER A 147 5.25 -19.45 -4.21
CA SER A 147 6.04 -18.87 -5.31
C SER A 147 5.19 -18.26 -6.43
N ILE A 148 3.98 -18.79 -6.65
CA ILE A 148 3.02 -18.21 -7.62
C ILE A 148 2.60 -16.81 -7.15
N VAL A 149 2.17 -16.70 -5.89
CA VAL A 149 1.72 -15.43 -5.32
C VAL A 149 2.89 -14.45 -5.22
N GLN A 150 4.05 -14.92 -4.78
CA GLN A 150 5.28 -14.15 -4.68
C GLN A 150 5.72 -13.57 -6.03
N GLY A 151 5.73 -14.39 -7.09
CA GLY A 151 6.06 -13.93 -8.44
C GLY A 151 5.08 -12.89 -8.98
N LEU A 152 3.78 -13.05 -8.71
CA LEU A 152 2.76 -12.09 -9.13
C LEU A 152 2.78 -10.79 -8.30
N VAL A 153 3.08 -10.87 -7.00
CA VAL A 153 3.30 -9.69 -6.15
C VAL A 153 4.55 -8.94 -6.58
N SER A 154 5.64 -9.65 -6.87
CA SER A 154 6.88 -9.06 -7.42
C SER A 154 6.61 -8.34 -8.75
N LYS A 155 5.86 -8.99 -9.64
CA LYS A 155 5.39 -8.40 -10.90
C LYS A 155 4.53 -7.15 -10.69
N LEU A 156 3.59 -7.18 -9.74
CA LEU A 156 2.82 -6.00 -9.37
C LEU A 156 3.76 -4.88 -8.91
N CYS A 157 4.72 -5.15 -8.03
CA CYS A 157 5.67 -4.15 -7.55
C CYS A 157 6.47 -3.54 -8.71
N HIS A 158 7.03 -4.34 -9.62
CA HIS A 158 7.73 -3.80 -10.80
C HIS A 158 6.82 -2.91 -11.65
N ARG A 159 5.54 -3.28 -11.82
CA ARG A 159 4.56 -2.46 -12.53
C ARG A 159 4.27 -1.15 -11.80
N LEU A 160 4.32 -1.12 -10.48
CA LEU A 160 4.19 0.12 -9.70
C LEU A 160 5.47 0.96 -9.79
N ASP A 161 6.66 0.35 -9.79
CA ASP A 161 7.95 1.02 -10.00
C ASP A 161 8.00 1.74 -11.37
N ASP A 162 7.58 1.05 -12.44
CA ASP A 162 7.52 1.62 -13.80
C ASP A 162 6.59 2.85 -13.87
N VAL A 163 5.51 2.85 -13.09
CA VAL A 163 4.54 3.94 -13.02
C VAL A 163 5.09 5.09 -12.18
N ALA A 164 5.72 4.79 -11.04
CA ALA A 164 6.31 5.78 -10.15
C ALA A 164 7.52 6.51 -10.78
N THR A 165 8.30 5.81 -11.62
CA THR A 165 9.47 6.38 -12.30
C THR A 165 9.12 7.19 -13.55
N ASN A 166 7.87 7.12 -14.03
CA ASN A 166 7.41 7.83 -15.21
C ASN A 166 6.62 9.09 -14.83
N SER A 167 7.25 10.26 -14.91
CA SER A 167 6.68 11.56 -14.52
C SER A 167 5.38 11.95 -15.25
N LYS A 168 5.04 11.30 -16.38
CA LYS A 168 3.79 11.51 -17.12
C LYS A 168 2.65 10.56 -16.71
N ARG A 169 2.91 9.56 -15.86
CA ARG A 169 1.97 8.52 -15.42
C ARG A 169 1.96 8.32 -13.89
N SER A 170 2.26 9.33 -13.09
CA SER A 170 2.24 9.19 -11.61
C SER A 170 0.87 8.84 -11.02
N HIS A 171 -0.21 8.92 -11.81
CA HIS A 171 -1.54 8.48 -11.40
C HIS A 171 -1.86 7.04 -11.82
N ILE A 172 -2.38 6.26 -10.87
CA ILE A 172 -2.75 4.86 -11.06
C ILE A 172 -4.02 4.54 -10.28
N LYS A 173 -4.73 3.50 -10.71
CA LYS A 173 -5.92 2.98 -10.02
C LYS A 173 -5.50 1.79 -9.16
N LEU A 174 -5.18 2.02 -7.87
CA LEU A 174 -4.53 1.01 -7.00
C LEU A 174 -5.38 -0.23 -6.91
N GLY A 175 -6.68 -0.06 -6.68
CA GLY A 175 -7.58 -1.18 -6.60
C GLY A 175 -7.66 -1.96 -7.92
N SER A 176 -7.56 -1.30 -9.08
CA SER A 176 -7.59 -2.03 -10.35
C SER A 176 -6.34 -2.92 -10.50
N ALA A 177 -5.19 -2.45 -10.02
CA ALA A 177 -3.96 -3.22 -9.93
C ALA A 177 -4.05 -4.39 -8.90
N LEU A 178 -4.62 -4.15 -7.71
CA LEU A 178 -4.88 -5.19 -6.70
C LEU A 178 -5.89 -6.23 -7.20
N GLY A 179 -6.89 -5.79 -7.95
CA GLY A 179 -7.83 -6.65 -8.66
C GLY A 179 -7.15 -7.50 -9.72
N ALA A 180 -6.21 -6.95 -10.47
CA ALA A 180 -5.44 -7.71 -11.47
C ALA A 180 -4.54 -8.75 -10.81
N LEU A 181 -3.89 -8.42 -9.70
CA LEU A 181 -3.10 -9.36 -8.91
C LEU A 181 -3.92 -10.58 -8.49
N THR A 182 -5.04 -10.34 -7.80
CA THR A 182 -5.91 -11.41 -7.28
C THR A 182 -6.56 -12.23 -8.41
N ARG A 183 -6.91 -11.59 -9.54
CA ARG A 183 -7.34 -12.28 -10.77
C ARG A 183 -6.29 -13.26 -11.27
N ASP A 184 -5.06 -12.80 -11.46
CA ASP A 184 -3.98 -13.66 -11.96
C ASP A 184 -3.68 -14.79 -10.98
N VAL A 185 -3.62 -14.51 -9.66
CA VAL A 185 -3.39 -15.52 -8.62
C VAL A 185 -4.45 -16.62 -8.68
N ALA A 186 -5.74 -16.28 -8.66
CA ALA A 186 -6.75 -17.34 -8.62
C ALA A 186 -6.88 -18.07 -9.97
N THR A 187 -6.59 -17.45 -11.12
CA THR A 187 -6.55 -18.19 -12.40
C THR A 187 -5.38 -19.18 -12.47
N GLU A 188 -4.23 -18.84 -11.89
CA GLU A 188 -3.12 -19.78 -11.73
C GLU A 188 -3.50 -20.96 -10.82
N PHE A 189 -4.16 -20.72 -9.69
CA PHE A 189 -4.60 -21.79 -8.80
C PHE A 189 -5.72 -22.67 -9.40
N LEU A 190 -6.63 -22.09 -10.17
CA LEU A 190 -7.79 -22.78 -10.74
C LEU A 190 -7.48 -23.54 -12.02
N LEU A 191 -6.66 -22.95 -12.90
CA LEU A 191 -6.42 -23.45 -14.25
C LEU A 191 -4.95 -23.76 -14.54
N GLY A 192 -4.02 -23.31 -13.68
CA GLY A 192 -2.57 -23.42 -13.92
C GLY A 192 -2.09 -22.48 -15.02
N LYS A 193 -2.81 -21.37 -15.22
CA LYS A 193 -2.54 -20.36 -16.25
C LYS A 193 -3.00 -18.98 -15.79
N SER A 194 -2.10 -18.02 -15.81
CA SER A 194 -2.39 -16.60 -15.71
C SER A 194 -2.93 -16.05 -17.04
N PHE A 195 -3.90 -15.14 -16.96
CA PHE A 195 -4.41 -14.41 -18.13
C PHE A 195 -3.71 -13.07 -18.36
N GLY A 196 -2.65 -12.78 -17.60
CA GLY A 196 -1.84 -11.58 -17.74
C GLY A 196 -2.63 -10.30 -17.48
N ASN A 197 -3.47 -10.29 -16.44
CA ASN A 197 -4.20 -9.08 -16.06
C ASN A 197 -3.24 -7.98 -15.57
N LEU A 198 -2.14 -8.36 -14.92
CA LEU A 198 -1.07 -7.43 -14.54
C LEU A 198 -0.28 -6.87 -15.73
N ASP A 199 -0.35 -7.49 -16.91
CA ASP A 199 0.40 -7.07 -18.10
C ASP A 199 -0.27 -5.94 -18.87
N THR A 200 -1.57 -5.72 -18.70
CA THR A 200 -2.29 -4.68 -19.42
C THR A 200 -2.07 -3.30 -18.82
N ASP A 201 -1.91 -2.25 -19.63
CA ASP A 201 -1.68 -0.86 -19.19
C ASP A 201 -2.70 -0.36 -18.15
N ASP A 202 -3.96 -0.75 -18.29
CA ASP A 202 -5.06 -0.34 -17.41
C ASP A 202 -5.42 -1.36 -16.33
N PHE A 203 -4.63 -2.44 -16.17
CA PHE A 203 -4.92 -3.58 -15.30
C PHE A 203 -6.28 -4.25 -15.61
N ARG A 204 -6.79 -4.06 -16.85
CA ARG A 204 -8.14 -4.42 -17.30
C ARG A 204 -9.24 -3.80 -16.45
N ALA A 205 -9.06 -2.54 -16.05
CA ALA A 205 -10.05 -1.80 -15.28
C ALA A 205 -11.42 -1.83 -15.99
N GLY A 206 -12.46 -2.24 -15.26
CA GLY A 206 -13.84 -2.27 -15.79
C GLY A 206 -14.15 -3.44 -16.73
N GLN A 207 -13.33 -4.49 -16.80
CA GLN A 207 -13.71 -5.70 -17.53
C GLN A 207 -14.97 -6.36 -16.95
N ASP A 208 -15.93 -6.64 -17.84
CA ASP A 208 -17.17 -7.35 -17.51
C ASP A 208 -16.88 -8.80 -17.06
N MET A 209 -17.54 -9.20 -15.97
CA MET A 209 -17.56 -10.57 -15.46
C MET A 209 -17.97 -11.58 -16.53
N ALA A 210 -18.77 -11.20 -17.53
CA ALA A 210 -19.10 -12.06 -18.66
C ALA A 210 -17.86 -12.43 -19.50
N LYS A 211 -16.94 -11.48 -19.74
CA LYS A 211 -15.69 -11.72 -20.49
C LYS A 211 -14.71 -12.57 -19.69
N ILE A 212 -14.65 -12.35 -18.38
CA ILE A 212 -13.87 -13.18 -17.45
C ILE A 212 -14.42 -14.62 -17.47
N THR A 213 -15.74 -14.77 -17.39
CA THR A 213 -16.42 -16.07 -17.45
C THR A 213 -16.13 -16.81 -18.75
N GLU A 214 -16.13 -16.12 -19.89
CA GLU A 214 -15.80 -16.73 -21.19
C GLU A 214 -14.33 -17.15 -21.28
N ALA A 215 -13.41 -16.33 -20.78
CA ALA A 215 -11.99 -16.69 -20.67
C ALA A 215 -11.78 -17.93 -19.79
N LEU A 216 -12.51 -18.05 -18.68
CA LEU A 216 -12.48 -19.24 -17.82
C LEU A 216 -13.01 -20.48 -18.55
N ARG A 217 -14.14 -20.37 -19.26
CA ARG A 217 -14.73 -21.48 -20.03
C ARG A 217 -13.79 -22.02 -21.11
N SER A 218 -13.19 -21.12 -21.89
CA SER A 218 -12.20 -21.50 -22.90
C SER A 218 -10.96 -22.18 -22.28
N GLY A 219 -10.48 -21.70 -21.12
CA GLY A 219 -9.37 -22.31 -20.40
C GLY A 219 -9.65 -23.75 -19.92
N ILE A 220 -10.88 -24.05 -19.49
CA ILE A 220 -11.30 -25.40 -19.11
C ILE A 220 -11.23 -26.36 -20.30
N HIS A 221 -11.73 -25.95 -21.47
CA HIS A 221 -11.72 -26.78 -22.68
C HIS A 221 -10.31 -27.08 -23.19
N GLN A 222 -9.40 -26.10 -23.13
CA GLN A 222 -8.01 -26.28 -23.57
C GLN A 222 -7.28 -27.32 -22.70
N ARG A 223 -7.51 -27.29 -21.39
CA ARG A 223 -6.82 -28.16 -20.42
C ARG A 223 -7.25 -29.63 -20.48
N GLN A 224 -8.50 -29.91 -20.87
CA GLN A 224 -8.94 -31.31 -21.05
C GLN A 224 -8.09 -32.09 -22.09
N ASN A 225 -7.32 -31.37 -22.92
CA ASN A 225 -6.50 -31.94 -23.97
C ASN A 225 -4.99 -32.01 -23.65
N GLU A 226 -4.53 -31.58 -22.46
CA GLU A 226 -3.10 -31.53 -22.11
C GLU A 226 -2.71 -32.61 -21.07
N SER A 227 -1.74 -33.46 -21.39
CA SER A 227 -1.12 -34.41 -20.43
C SER A 227 0.08 -33.73 -19.75
N ASN A 228 0.15 -33.75 -18.41
CA ASN A 228 1.14 -33.09 -17.51
C ASN A 228 0.86 -31.63 -17.09
N SER A 229 -0.40 -31.23 -16.89
CA SER A 229 -0.70 -29.92 -16.30
C SER A 229 -0.34 -29.85 -14.80
N PRO A 230 0.09 -28.69 -14.27
CA PRO A 230 0.28 -28.48 -12.84
C PRO A 230 -1.01 -28.78 -12.06
N PRO A 231 -0.95 -29.17 -10.77
CA PRO A 231 -2.16 -29.53 -10.05
C PRO A 231 -3.03 -28.29 -9.83
N THR A 232 -4.34 -28.40 -10.00
CA THR A 232 -5.30 -27.30 -9.90
C THR A 232 -6.55 -27.75 -9.16
N VAL A 233 -7.47 -26.83 -8.85
CA VAL A 233 -8.79 -27.18 -8.32
C VAL A 233 -9.55 -28.11 -9.27
N VAL A 234 -9.52 -27.83 -10.59
CA VAL A 234 -10.17 -28.69 -11.59
C VAL A 234 -9.56 -30.09 -11.57
N GLY A 235 -8.23 -30.20 -11.49
CA GLY A 235 -7.54 -31.49 -11.33
C GLY A 235 -7.97 -32.22 -10.07
N ALA A 236 -7.99 -31.52 -8.92
CA ALA A 236 -8.40 -32.10 -7.64
C ALA A 236 -9.82 -32.67 -7.67
N ILE A 237 -10.77 -32.00 -8.36
CA ILE A 237 -12.13 -32.50 -8.54
C ILE A 237 -12.14 -33.72 -9.46
N MET A 238 -11.43 -33.67 -10.59
CA MET A 238 -11.36 -34.78 -11.55
C MET A 238 -10.74 -36.05 -10.94
N ASP A 239 -9.73 -35.89 -10.09
CA ASP A 239 -8.99 -36.99 -9.45
C ASP A 239 -9.68 -37.52 -8.18
N SER A 240 -10.71 -36.83 -7.67
CA SER A 240 -11.44 -37.23 -6.47
C SER A 240 -12.33 -38.46 -6.66
N ASP A 241 -12.92 -38.95 -5.57
CA ASP A 241 -13.91 -40.03 -5.55
C ASP A 241 -15.33 -39.59 -5.93
N LEU A 242 -15.51 -38.33 -6.36
CA LEU A 242 -16.82 -37.82 -6.80
C LEU A 242 -17.37 -38.63 -7.98
N PRO A 243 -18.71 -38.85 -8.02
CA PRO A 243 -19.33 -39.60 -9.10
C PRO A 243 -19.20 -38.89 -10.45
N PRO A 244 -19.32 -39.60 -11.59
CA PRO A 244 -19.20 -38.99 -12.92
C PRO A 244 -20.11 -37.78 -13.16
N ALA A 245 -21.31 -37.77 -12.55
CA ALA A 245 -22.25 -36.64 -12.62
C ALA A 245 -21.72 -35.34 -11.98
N GLU A 246 -20.78 -35.44 -11.04
CA GLU A 246 -20.11 -34.31 -10.39
C GLU A 246 -18.84 -33.85 -11.13
N LYS A 247 -18.50 -34.49 -12.25
CA LYS A 247 -17.29 -34.21 -13.06
C LYS A 247 -17.62 -33.74 -14.48
N THR A 248 -18.87 -33.33 -14.74
CA THR A 248 -19.30 -32.82 -16.05
C THR A 248 -18.70 -31.43 -16.31
N ALA A 249 -18.57 -31.06 -17.59
CA ALA A 249 -18.04 -29.75 -17.98
C ALA A 249 -18.89 -28.60 -17.41
N GLU A 250 -20.21 -28.75 -17.39
CA GLU A 250 -21.14 -27.76 -16.83
C GLU A 250 -20.93 -27.58 -15.32
N ARG A 251 -20.82 -28.70 -14.58
CA ARG A 251 -20.55 -28.70 -13.14
C ARG A 251 -19.21 -28.04 -12.78
N LEU A 252 -18.17 -28.35 -13.56
CA LEU A 252 -16.84 -27.77 -13.38
C LEU A 252 -16.80 -26.30 -13.76
N SER A 253 -17.52 -25.89 -14.81
CA SER A 253 -17.68 -24.49 -15.21
C SER A 253 -18.29 -23.67 -14.07
N ASP A 254 -19.40 -24.14 -13.49
CA ASP A 254 -20.01 -23.51 -12.32
C ASP A 254 -19.04 -23.41 -11.13
N GLU A 255 -18.23 -24.44 -10.88
CA GLU A 255 -17.23 -24.38 -9.81
C GLU A 255 -16.16 -23.32 -10.08
N VAL A 256 -15.56 -23.35 -11.28
CA VAL A 256 -14.48 -22.43 -11.65
C VAL A 256 -14.97 -20.99 -11.62
N ILE A 257 -16.14 -20.69 -12.20
CA ILE A 257 -16.73 -19.35 -12.19
C ILE A 257 -16.90 -18.85 -10.76
N THR A 258 -17.46 -19.70 -9.90
CA THR A 258 -17.81 -19.29 -8.53
C THR A 258 -16.58 -19.13 -7.64
N VAL A 259 -15.59 -20.02 -7.75
CA VAL A 259 -14.34 -19.91 -6.99
C VAL A 259 -13.49 -18.74 -7.50
N ALA A 260 -13.44 -18.52 -8.81
CA ALA A 260 -12.75 -17.39 -9.43
C ALA A 260 -13.33 -16.06 -8.94
N GLY A 261 -14.63 -15.84 -9.12
CA GLY A 261 -15.31 -14.61 -8.68
C GLY A 261 -15.14 -14.34 -7.19
N ALA A 262 -15.26 -15.39 -6.36
CA ALA A 262 -15.06 -15.26 -4.92
C ALA A 262 -13.62 -14.88 -4.53
N ALA A 263 -12.61 -15.44 -5.20
CA ALA A 263 -11.20 -15.19 -4.87
C ALA A 263 -10.72 -13.80 -5.33
N PHE A 264 -11.24 -13.29 -6.45
CA PHE A 264 -10.78 -12.02 -7.01
C PHE A 264 -11.28 -10.80 -6.22
N GLU A 265 -12.61 -10.65 -6.15
CA GLU A 265 -13.22 -9.40 -5.68
C GLU A 265 -13.03 -9.21 -4.16
N THR A 266 -13.13 -10.29 -3.39
CA THR A 266 -13.09 -10.22 -1.92
C THR A 266 -11.70 -9.87 -1.39
N THR A 267 -10.66 -10.55 -1.89
CA THR A 267 -9.27 -10.27 -1.51
C THR A 267 -8.83 -8.88 -1.98
N ALA A 268 -9.15 -8.50 -3.22
CA ALA A 268 -8.78 -7.18 -3.74
C ALA A 268 -9.45 -6.03 -2.96
N TYR A 269 -10.71 -6.22 -2.55
CA TYR A 269 -11.40 -5.26 -1.70
C TYR A 269 -10.76 -5.15 -0.31
N THR A 270 -10.41 -6.29 0.31
CA THR A 270 -9.73 -6.31 1.61
C THR A 270 -8.36 -5.63 1.53
N LEU A 271 -7.58 -5.89 0.48
CA LEU A 271 -6.31 -5.19 0.21
C LEU A 271 -6.53 -3.67 0.09
N SER A 272 -7.55 -3.26 -0.68
CA SER A 272 -7.88 -1.85 -0.88
C SER A 272 -8.23 -1.13 0.42
N VAL A 273 -9.12 -1.73 1.23
CA VAL A 273 -9.52 -1.18 2.54
C VAL A 273 -8.34 -1.10 3.50
N THR A 274 -7.52 -2.16 3.54
CA THR A 274 -6.36 -2.23 4.43
C THR A 274 -5.34 -1.16 4.06
N LEU A 275 -4.91 -1.11 2.78
CA LEU A 275 -3.92 -0.15 2.31
C LEU A 275 -4.43 1.29 2.44
N TYR A 276 -5.70 1.56 2.12
CA TYR A 276 -6.27 2.89 2.32
C TYR A 276 -6.13 3.37 3.77
N ASN A 277 -6.51 2.54 4.73
CA ASN A 277 -6.44 2.91 6.15
C ASN A 277 -5.01 3.00 6.67
N VAL A 278 -4.11 2.13 6.20
CA VAL A 278 -2.67 2.17 6.54
C VAL A 278 -2.05 3.47 6.06
N TYR A 279 -2.23 3.85 4.79
CA TYR A 279 -1.61 5.06 4.23
C TYR A 279 -2.33 6.36 4.64
N SER A 280 -3.60 6.29 5.02
CA SER A 280 -4.32 7.43 5.61
C SER A 280 -3.95 7.71 7.07
N ASN A 281 -3.16 6.83 7.71
CA ASN A 281 -2.73 6.98 9.09
C ASN A 281 -1.20 6.81 9.21
N PRO A 282 -0.44 7.91 9.29
CA PRO A 282 1.03 7.85 9.37
C PRO A 282 1.57 7.00 10.52
N GLN A 283 0.88 6.95 11.66
CA GLN A 283 1.32 6.16 12.82
C GLN A 283 1.21 4.66 12.54
N ILE A 284 0.10 4.23 11.90
CA ILE A 284 -0.07 2.83 11.50
C ILE A 284 0.98 2.44 10.46
N LEU A 285 1.18 3.29 9.44
CA LEU A 285 2.18 3.06 8.39
C LEU A 285 3.60 2.94 8.96
N GLN A 286 4.00 3.87 9.84
CA GLN A 286 5.32 3.87 10.46
C GLN A 286 5.53 2.64 11.34
N HIS A 287 4.57 2.28 12.19
CA HIS A 287 4.68 1.11 13.05
C HIS A 287 4.76 -0.19 12.22
N LEU A 288 3.96 -0.30 11.17
CA LEU A 288 4.01 -1.46 10.26
C LEU A 288 5.35 -1.56 9.53
N ARG A 289 5.87 -0.44 9.01
CA ARG A 289 7.20 -0.41 8.39
C ARG A 289 8.31 -0.75 9.38
N ALA A 290 8.24 -0.26 10.62
CA ALA A 290 9.22 -0.56 11.65
C ALA A 290 9.25 -2.05 12.02
N GLU A 291 8.09 -2.70 12.10
CA GLU A 291 8.02 -4.15 12.34
C GLU A 291 8.61 -4.94 11.16
N LEU A 292 8.22 -4.61 9.93
CA LEU A 292 8.72 -5.25 8.71
C LEU A 292 10.25 -5.09 8.56
N PHE A 293 10.76 -3.90 8.88
CA PHE A 293 12.20 -3.59 8.90
C PHE A 293 12.93 -4.41 9.96
N SER A 294 12.43 -4.42 11.20
CA SER A 294 13.03 -5.17 12.32
C SER A 294 13.07 -6.68 12.07
N ALA A 295 12.16 -7.19 11.26
CA ALA A 295 12.13 -8.59 10.84
C ALA A 295 13.17 -8.95 9.75
N GLY A 296 13.90 -7.95 9.21
CA GLY A 296 14.91 -8.15 8.15
C GLY A 296 14.31 -8.57 6.80
N LEU A 297 13.03 -8.27 6.58
CA LEU A 297 12.28 -8.70 5.39
C LEU A 297 12.35 -7.68 4.24
N ASN A 298 13.09 -6.58 4.43
CA ASN A 298 13.33 -5.51 3.46
C ASN A 298 14.24 -5.92 2.29
N LYS A 299 15.10 -6.94 2.48
CA LYS A 299 16.18 -7.29 1.53
C LYS A 299 15.89 -8.50 0.64
N ARG A 300 14.76 -9.19 0.82
CA ARG A 300 14.46 -10.43 0.09
C ARG A 300 12.98 -10.57 -0.21
N GLU A 301 12.73 -11.30 -1.28
CA GLU A 301 11.43 -11.83 -1.66
C GLU A 301 10.84 -12.60 -0.47
N THR A 302 9.78 -12.04 0.14
CA THR A 302 9.39 -12.39 1.51
C THR A 302 8.58 -13.68 1.59
N ASN A 303 8.97 -14.60 2.48
CA ASN A 303 8.26 -15.86 2.68
C ASN A 303 7.02 -15.66 3.54
N PHE A 304 5.90 -16.28 3.13
CA PHE A 304 4.64 -16.22 3.88
C PHE A 304 4.79 -16.67 5.34
N THR A 305 5.59 -17.71 5.59
CA THR A 305 5.76 -18.28 6.94
C THR A 305 6.52 -17.39 7.91
N GLU A 306 7.24 -16.39 7.40
CA GLU A 306 7.90 -15.36 8.21
C GLU A 306 6.93 -14.22 8.48
N LEU A 307 6.21 -13.77 7.46
CA LEU A 307 5.19 -12.73 7.57
C LEU A 307 4.07 -13.09 8.55
N GLU A 308 3.60 -14.34 8.58
CA GLU A 308 2.51 -14.74 9.46
C GLU A 308 2.89 -14.75 10.96
N LYS A 309 4.17 -14.56 11.29
CA LYS A 309 4.66 -14.45 12.67
C LYS A 309 4.70 -13.02 13.18
N LEU A 310 4.51 -12.02 12.31
CA LEU A 310 4.62 -10.62 12.64
C LEU A 310 3.32 -10.10 13.27
N PRO A 311 3.30 -9.83 14.59
CA PRO A 311 2.06 -9.57 15.32
C PRO A 311 1.32 -8.33 14.85
N TYR A 312 2.02 -7.24 14.51
CA TYR A 312 1.39 -5.98 14.10
C TYR A 312 0.89 -6.02 12.65
N LEU A 313 1.61 -6.65 11.72
CA LEU A 313 1.10 -6.96 10.38
C LEU A 313 -0.15 -7.85 10.49
N THR A 314 -0.12 -8.91 11.30
CA THR A 314 -1.31 -9.73 11.55
C THR A 314 -2.46 -8.90 12.12
N ALA A 315 -2.19 -7.96 13.02
CA ALA A 315 -3.18 -7.05 13.59
C ALA A 315 -3.80 -6.13 12.52
N VAL A 316 -2.97 -5.51 11.67
CA VAL A 316 -3.42 -4.65 10.55
C VAL A 316 -4.32 -5.43 9.60
N LEU A 317 -3.91 -6.64 9.19
CA LEU A 317 -4.70 -7.48 8.31
C LEU A 317 -5.99 -7.96 8.99
N SER A 318 -5.94 -8.24 10.29
CA SER A 318 -7.12 -8.65 11.06
C SER A 318 -8.16 -7.54 11.12
N GLU A 319 -7.71 -6.29 11.33
CA GLU A 319 -8.56 -5.10 11.29
C GLU A 319 -9.09 -4.81 9.88
N GLY A 320 -8.26 -5.00 8.84
CA GLY A 320 -8.68 -4.98 7.43
C GLY A 320 -9.86 -5.91 7.18
N LEU A 321 -9.70 -7.19 7.52
CA LEU A 321 -10.76 -8.20 7.41
C LEU A 321 -11.98 -7.92 8.29
N ARG A 322 -11.82 -7.21 9.42
CA ARG A 322 -12.95 -6.76 10.25
C ARG A 322 -13.80 -5.72 9.50
N PHE A 323 -13.16 -4.77 8.82
CA PHE A 323 -13.82 -3.73 8.03
C PHE A 323 -14.35 -4.23 6.68
N SER A 324 -13.76 -5.28 6.12
CA SER A 324 -14.18 -5.84 4.84
C SER A 324 -14.51 -7.33 4.95
N PRO A 325 -15.50 -7.73 5.78
CA PRO A 325 -15.97 -9.11 5.74
C PRO A 325 -16.50 -9.38 4.33
N ALA A 326 -16.11 -10.53 3.75
CA ALA A 326 -16.38 -10.83 2.35
C ALA A 326 -17.87 -10.72 1.98
N LEU A 327 -18.77 -11.01 2.93
CA LEU A 327 -20.21 -10.92 2.76
C LEU A 327 -20.80 -9.83 3.64
N ALA A 328 -21.53 -8.91 3.01
CA ALA A 328 -22.30 -7.87 3.69
C ALA A 328 -23.66 -8.40 4.18
N THR A 329 -24.16 -9.46 3.54
CA THR A 329 -25.51 -9.99 3.76
C THR A 329 -25.56 -11.07 4.85
N ARG A 330 -26.77 -11.33 5.34
CA ARG A 330 -27.05 -12.36 6.35
C ARG A 330 -26.81 -13.77 5.82
N MET A 331 -26.06 -14.57 6.58
CA MET A 331 -25.68 -15.93 6.18
C MET A 331 -26.66 -17.00 6.68
N ALA A 332 -27.91 -16.99 6.20
CA ALA A 332 -28.94 -17.90 6.72
C ALA A 332 -28.54 -19.40 6.67
N ARG A 333 -28.87 -20.12 7.75
CA ARG A 333 -28.77 -21.58 7.89
C ARG A 333 -30.11 -22.17 8.28
N VAL A 334 -30.38 -23.37 7.79
CA VAL A 334 -31.59 -24.12 8.06
C VAL A 334 -31.19 -25.45 8.70
N ALA A 335 -31.74 -25.73 9.89
CA ALA A 335 -31.66 -27.05 10.52
C ALA A 335 -32.97 -27.80 10.21
N PRO A 336 -32.98 -28.76 9.28
CA PRO A 336 -34.23 -29.40 8.85
C PRO A 336 -34.73 -30.48 9.81
N ASP A 337 -33.84 -31.02 10.65
CA ASP A 337 -34.04 -32.21 11.48
C ASP A 337 -34.30 -31.89 12.96
N ARG A 338 -34.14 -30.63 13.37
CA ARG A 338 -34.25 -30.22 14.77
C ARG A 338 -34.64 -28.77 14.92
N ASP A 339 -35.29 -28.49 16.04
CA ASP A 339 -35.52 -27.13 16.50
C ASP A 339 -34.23 -26.50 17.01
N LEU A 340 -34.10 -25.20 16.78
CA LEU A 340 -33.05 -24.40 17.39
C LEU A 340 -33.57 -23.76 18.68
N VAL A 341 -32.68 -23.50 19.63
CA VAL A 341 -33.03 -22.87 20.91
C VAL A 341 -32.22 -21.59 21.09
N TYR A 342 -32.91 -20.46 21.16
CA TYR A 342 -32.34 -19.16 21.50
C TYR A 342 -32.90 -18.70 22.84
N GLY A 343 -32.06 -18.71 23.89
CA GLY A 343 -32.51 -18.48 25.26
C GLY A 343 -33.63 -19.44 25.67
N LYS A 344 -34.81 -18.91 25.98
CA LYS A 344 -36.03 -19.69 26.29
C LYS A 344 -36.93 -19.94 25.09
N GLN A 345 -36.59 -19.38 23.93
CA GLN A 345 -37.42 -19.45 22.73
C GLN A 345 -37.02 -20.64 21.85
N ARG A 346 -38.01 -21.48 21.53
CA ARG A 346 -37.89 -22.58 20.57
C ARG A 346 -38.16 -22.08 19.15
N ILE A 347 -37.19 -22.23 18.25
CA ILE A 347 -37.26 -21.93 16.83
C ILE A 347 -37.56 -23.23 16.08
N PRO A 348 -38.70 -23.34 15.36
CA PRO A 348 -39.09 -24.57 14.67
C PRO A 348 -38.05 -25.09 13.68
N ALA A 349 -37.90 -26.41 13.59
CA ALA A 349 -37.13 -27.06 12.53
C ALA A 349 -37.55 -26.55 11.14
N GLY A 350 -36.58 -26.44 10.22
CA GLY A 350 -36.80 -25.90 8.88
C GLY A 350 -36.87 -24.38 8.78
N THR A 351 -36.80 -23.65 9.90
CA THR A 351 -36.76 -22.17 9.89
C THR A 351 -35.37 -21.67 9.46
N PRO A 352 -35.27 -20.82 8.43
CA PRO A 352 -34.05 -20.07 8.13
C PRO A 352 -33.72 -19.09 9.25
N VAL A 353 -32.52 -19.21 9.81
CA VAL A 353 -31.98 -18.28 10.79
C VAL A 353 -30.64 -17.75 10.28
N GLY A 354 -30.51 -16.43 10.19
CA GLY A 354 -29.30 -15.76 9.71
C GLY A 354 -28.68 -14.85 10.76
N MET A 355 -27.40 -14.56 10.57
CA MET A 355 -26.65 -13.50 11.25
C MET A 355 -25.77 -12.82 10.20
N THR A 356 -25.39 -11.57 10.44
CA THR A 356 -24.55 -10.79 9.52
C THR A 356 -23.19 -10.50 10.15
N ALA A 357 -22.11 -10.95 9.51
CA ALA A 357 -20.74 -10.73 9.98
C ALA A 357 -20.41 -9.24 10.10
N LEU A 358 -20.82 -8.42 9.12
CA LEU A 358 -20.64 -6.96 9.15
C LEU A 358 -21.25 -6.34 10.43
N LEU A 359 -22.46 -6.72 10.82
CA LEU A 359 -23.11 -6.20 12.02
C LEU A 359 -22.40 -6.64 13.31
N MET A 360 -21.89 -7.87 13.35
CA MET A 360 -21.10 -8.36 14.48
C MET A 360 -19.75 -7.64 14.59
N HIS A 361 -19.12 -7.35 13.45
CA HIS A 361 -17.83 -6.70 13.37
C HIS A 361 -17.86 -5.21 13.72
N ILE A 362 -19.04 -4.60 13.72
CA ILE A 362 -19.24 -3.19 14.10
C ILE A 362 -19.98 -3.02 15.43
N ASP A 363 -20.14 -4.10 16.18
CA ASP A 363 -20.77 -4.07 17.50
C ASP A 363 -19.85 -3.34 18.50
N PRO A 364 -20.26 -2.16 19.04
CA PRO A 364 -19.43 -1.40 19.97
C PRO A 364 -19.17 -2.13 21.30
N GLU A 365 -20.00 -3.11 21.67
CA GLU A 365 -19.78 -3.93 22.87
C GLU A 365 -18.62 -4.93 22.69
N VAL A 366 -18.36 -5.32 21.45
CA VAL A 366 -17.24 -6.21 21.10
C VAL A 366 -16.01 -5.41 20.70
N TYR A 367 -16.20 -4.37 19.89
CA TYR A 367 -15.14 -3.55 19.32
C TYR A 367 -15.34 -2.08 19.74
N PRO A 368 -14.67 -1.61 20.81
CA PRO A 368 -14.71 -0.20 21.19
C PRO A 368 -14.30 0.70 20.01
N ASP A 369 -15.06 1.77 19.79
CA ASP A 369 -14.97 2.64 18.61
C ASP A 369 -14.94 1.82 17.30
N PRO A 370 -16.01 1.07 16.98
CA PRO A 370 -15.99 0.04 15.94
C PRO A 370 -15.76 0.60 14.54
N MET A 371 -16.00 1.89 14.32
CA MET A 371 -15.80 2.57 13.03
C MET A 371 -14.38 3.13 12.86
N ARG A 372 -13.54 3.10 13.90
CA ARG A 372 -12.13 3.49 13.83
C ARG A 372 -11.29 2.29 13.41
N PHE A 373 -10.48 2.46 12.37
CA PHE A 373 -9.48 1.48 11.98
C PHE A 373 -8.33 1.51 12.98
N ASP A 374 -8.25 0.48 13.83
CA ASP A 374 -7.31 0.42 14.95
C ASP A 374 -6.70 -0.99 15.05
N PRO A 375 -5.48 -1.19 14.53
CA PRO A 375 -4.75 -2.44 14.69
C PRO A 375 -4.40 -2.77 16.15
N ASP A 376 -4.19 -1.77 17.01
CA ASP A 376 -3.69 -1.99 18.39
C ASP A 376 -4.69 -2.78 19.23
N ARG A 377 -6.00 -2.75 18.91
CA ARG A 377 -7.01 -3.58 19.57
C ARG A 377 -6.71 -5.08 19.50
N TRP A 378 -5.97 -5.50 18.48
CA TRP A 378 -5.59 -6.89 18.30
C TRP A 378 -4.31 -7.23 19.07
N MET A 379 -3.52 -6.26 19.53
CA MET A 379 -2.22 -6.51 20.16
C MET A 379 -2.35 -7.07 21.58
N ASP A 380 -3.42 -6.72 22.30
CA ASP A 380 -3.73 -7.32 23.61
C ASP A 380 -4.34 -8.71 23.47
N ALA A 381 -3.72 -9.71 24.12
CA ALA A 381 -4.13 -11.11 23.99
C ALA A 381 -5.53 -11.40 24.56
N GLU A 382 -5.91 -10.75 25.67
CA GLU A 382 -7.21 -10.94 26.29
C GLU A 382 -8.33 -10.24 25.49
N ALA A 383 -8.07 -9.03 24.97
CA ALA A 383 -8.95 -8.36 24.02
C ALA A 383 -9.15 -9.21 22.77
N ARG A 384 -8.06 -9.73 22.17
CA ARG A 384 -8.11 -10.63 21.01
C ARG A 384 -8.99 -11.85 21.27
N LYS A 385 -8.82 -12.51 22.43
CA LYS A 385 -9.63 -13.67 22.83
C LYS A 385 -11.11 -13.35 23.01
N ARG A 386 -11.44 -12.15 23.51
CA ARG A 386 -12.84 -11.70 23.61
C ARG A 386 -13.45 -11.46 22.22
N MET A 387 -12.72 -10.78 21.34
CA MET A 387 -13.17 -10.47 19.98
C MET A 387 -13.30 -11.71 19.10
N ASP A 388 -12.45 -12.74 19.27
CA ASP A 388 -12.44 -13.97 18.46
C ASP A 388 -13.79 -14.71 18.41
N LYS A 389 -14.64 -14.53 19.43
CA LYS A 389 -15.99 -15.11 19.45
C LYS A 389 -16.93 -14.49 18.41
N ALA A 390 -16.72 -13.22 18.08
CA ALA A 390 -17.50 -12.46 17.11
C ALA A 390 -16.74 -12.17 15.80
N TYR A 391 -15.44 -12.48 15.76
CA TYR A 391 -14.61 -12.28 14.59
C TYR A 391 -14.82 -13.43 13.59
N ALA A 392 -15.47 -13.11 12.48
CA ALA A 392 -15.87 -14.10 11.49
C ALA A 392 -15.76 -13.61 10.03
N PRO A 393 -14.63 -13.03 9.60
CA PRO A 393 -14.47 -12.51 8.23
C PRO A 393 -14.59 -13.59 7.15
N PHE A 394 -14.32 -14.86 7.51
CA PHE A 394 -14.44 -16.02 6.63
C PHE A 394 -15.66 -16.90 6.96
N GLY A 395 -16.53 -16.46 7.86
CA GLY A 395 -17.59 -17.29 8.44
C GLY A 395 -17.06 -18.38 9.38
N ARG A 396 -17.92 -19.37 9.72
CA ARG A 396 -17.56 -20.48 10.61
C ARG A 396 -18.34 -21.77 10.29
N GLY A 397 -17.95 -22.86 10.94
CA GLY A 397 -18.62 -24.16 10.81
C GLY A 397 -18.26 -24.91 9.53
N THR A 398 -19.13 -25.85 9.10
CA THR A 398 -18.90 -26.69 7.91
C THR A 398 -18.89 -25.92 6.59
N ARG A 399 -19.35 -24.67 6.58
CA ARG A 399 -19.47 -23.78 5.41
C ARG A 399 -18.48 -22.60 5.44
N ILE A 400 -17.47 -22.62 6.32
CA ILE A 400 -16.40 -21.60 6.39
C ILE A 400 -15.72 -21.40 5.02
N CYS A 401 -15.17 -20.22 4.70
CA CYS A 401 -14.47 -19.98 3.43
C CYS A 401 -13.47 -21.09 3.09
N ILE A 402 -13.51 -21.60 1.85
CA ILE A 402 -12.57 -22.63 1.40
C ILE A 402 -11.19 -22.02 1.06
N GLY A 403 -11.17 -20.80 0.52
CA GLY A 403 -9.97 -20.08 0.12
C GLY A 403 -9.27 -19.31 1.25
N MET A 404 -9.66 -19.50 2.51
CA MET A 404 -9.17 -18.69 3.65
C MET A 404 -7.63 -18.64 3.72
N HIS A 405 -6.95 -19.77 3.53
CA HIS A 405 -5.49 -19.81 3.60
C HIS A 405 -4.81 -19.08 2.43
N LEU A 406 -5.40 -19.16 1.23
CA LEU A 406 -4.91 -18.43 0.06
C LEU A 406 -5.10 -16.92 0.25
N ALA A 407 -6.28 -16.49 0.71
CA ALA A 407 -6.56 -15.09 1.00
C ALA A 407 -5.59 -14.51 2.03
N TRP A 408 -5.34 -15.21 3.14
CA TRP A 408 -4.32 -14.77 4.11
C TRP A 408 -2.95 -14.62 3.47
N MET A 409 -2.51 -15.60 2.66
CA MET A 409 -1.20 -15.53 2.00
C MET A 409 -1.08 -14.34 1.04
N GLU A 410 -2.11 -14.08 0.24
CA GLU A 410 -2.20 -12.89 -0.62
C GLU A 410 -2.13 -11.60 0.20
N LEU A 411 -2.90 -11.51 1.30
CA LEU A 411 -2.93 -10.34 2.17
C LEU A 411 -1.56 -10.05 2.81
N TYR A 412 -0.92 -11.06 3.40
CA TYR A 412 0.41 -10.92 4.00
C TYR A 412 1.44 -10.47 2.96
N MET A 413 1.54 -11.19 1.84
CA MET A 413 2.58 -10.93 0.84
C MET A 413 2.39 -9.58 0.13
N ALA A 414 1.16 -9.26 -0.27
CA ALA A 414 0.89 -8.02 -0.99
C ALA A 414 1.03 -6.78 -0.09
N VAL A 415 0.46 -6.79 1.13
CA VAL A 415 0.56 -5.63 2.03
C VAL A 415 2.01 -5.41 2.46
N ALA A 416 2.73 -6.47 2.84
CA ALA A 416 4.13 -6.33 3.23
C ALA A 416 5.00 -5.79 2.10
N ALA A 417 4.86 -6.33 0.88
CA ALA A 417 5.65 -5.89 -0.27
C ALA A 417 5.36 -4.44 -0.67
N ILE A 418 4.08 -4.05 -0.70
CA ILE A 418 3.66 -2.71 -1.10
C ILE A 418 4.11 -1.67 -0.07
N VAL A 419 3.84 -1.92 1.23
CA VAL A 419 4.14 -0.97 2.31
C VAL A 419 5.64 -0.68 2.44
N GLN A 420 6.49 -1.66 2.15
CA GLN A 420 7.95 -1.50 2.19
C GLN A 420 8.50 -0.67 1.04
N ARG A 421 7.83 -0.66 -0.13
CA ARG A 421 8.41 -0.15 -1.39
C ARG A 421 7.80 1.16 -1.89
N PHE A 422 6.58 1.49 -1.48
CA PHE A 422 5.83 2.60 -2.09
C PHE A 422 5.27 3.54 -1.04
N ASP A 423 5.19 4.82 -1.38
CA ASP A 423 4.35 5.80 -0.71
C ASP A 423 3.16 6.15 -1.61
N PHE A 424 2.00 6.40 -1.01
CA PHE A 424 0.81 6.79 -1.76
C PHE A 424 0.22 8.06 -1.18
N GLU A 425 -0.18 8.96 -2.09
CA GLU A 425 -1.10 10.04 -1.80
C GLU A 425 -2.43 9.74 -2.47
N PHE A 426 -3.48 9.62 -1.66
CA PHE A 426 -4.82 9.39 -2.17
C PHE A 426 -5.48 10.69 -2.58
N ASP A 427 -6.23 10.63 -3.69
CA ASP A 427 -7.09 11.74 -4.10
C ASP A 427 -8.15 12.03 -3.01
N ALA A 428 -8.63 13.27 -2.97
CA ALA A 428 -9.52 13.77 -1.91
C ALA A 428 -10.80 12.93 -1.73
N ASP A 429 -11.20 12.16 -2.75
CA ASP A 429 -12.38 11.33 -2.73
C ASP A 429 -12.14 9.82 -2.71
N ALA A 430 -10.90 9.35 -2.58
CA ALA A 430 -10.57 7.92 -2.46
C ALA A 430 -11.29 7.22 -1.28
N ALA A 431 -11.70 7.97 -0.26
CA ALA A 431 -12.53 7.46 0.83
C ALA A 431 -13.83 6.80 0.34
N LYS A 432 -14.38 7.27 -0.78
CA LYS A 432 -15.60 6.75 -1.41
C LYS A 432 -15.45 5.28 -1.84
N ASP A 433 -14.24 4.86 -2.21
CA ASP A 433 -13.94 3.49 -2.67
C ASP A 433 -13.87 2.45 -1.56
N VAL A 434 -13.81 2.88 -0.30
CA VAL A 434 -13.70 2.00 0.87
C VAL A 434 -14.85 2.19 1.85
N THR A 435 -15.69 3.22 1.63
CA THR A 435 -16.90 3.47 2.43
C THR A 435 -18.01 2.48 2.06
N TRP A 436 -18.61 1.86 3.06
CA TRP A 436 -19.77 0.98 2.84
C TRP A 436 -20.98 1.82 2.46
N VAL A 437 -21.57 1.53 1.31
CA VAL A 437 -22.82 2.20 0.92
C VAL A 437 -23.98 1.25 0.77
N SER A 438 -23.75 -0.04 0.52
CA SER A 438 -24.81 -0.96 0.15
C SER A 438 -24.43 -2.43 0.38
N ASP A 439 -25.42 -3.26 0.69
CA ASP A 439 -25.31 -4.71 0.81
C ASP A 439 -25.87 -5.42 -0.44
N MET A 440 -25.03 -5.59 -1.46
CA MET A 440 -25.37 -6.28 -2.72
C MET A 440 -24.67 -7.63 -2.78
N PHE A 441 -24.97 -8.51 -1.80
CA PHE A 441 -24.24 -9.74 -1.50
C PHE A 441 -22.85 -9.50 -0.90
N THR A 442 -21.96 -8.84 -1.65
CA THR A 442 -20.71 -8.27 -1.15
C THR A 442 -20.92 -6.80 -0.75
N ILE A 443 -19.94 -6.20 -0.07
CA ILE A 443 -19.98 -4.78 0.30
C ILE A 443 -19.81 -3.94 -0.98
N ALA A 444 -20.80 -3.12 -1.31
CA ALA A 444 -20.75 -2.19 -2.44
C ALA A 444 -20.26 -0.79 -2.03
N LYS A 445 -19.67 -0.06 -2.99
CA LYS A 445 -18.99 1.24 -2.86
C LYS A 445 -19.78 2.38 -3.54
N VAL A 446 -19.49 3.64 -3.18
CA VAL A 446 -20.05 4.81 -3.89
C VAL A 446 -19.55 4.77 -5.35
N GLY A 447 -20.44 4.68 -6.35
CA GLY A 447 -20.07 4.64 -7.79
C GLY A 447 -20.92 3.75 -8.70
N GLY A 448 -21.73 2.83 -8.15
CA GLY A 448 -22.71 2.06 -8.93
C GLY A 448 -22.12 1.02 -9.90
N SER A 449 -23.00 0.17 -10.44
CA SER A 449 -22.67 -1.08 -11.15
C SER A 449 -21.85 -0.97 -12.45
N GLU A 450 -21.69 0.24 -12.99
CA GLU A 450 -20.91 0.55 -14.20
C GLU A 450 -19.45 0.93 -13.89
N GLU A 451 -19.14 1.35 -12.66
CA GLU A 451 -17.78 1.64 -12.17
C GLU A 451 -17.26 0.54 -11.23
N ARG A 452 -17.45 -0.73 -11.60
CA ARG A 452 -16.78 -1.87 -10.91
C ARG A 452 -15.26 -1.91 -11.10
N GLY A 453 -14.68 -0.91 -11.76
CA GLY A 453 -13.24 -0.65 -11.75
C GLY A 453 -12.88 0.03 -10.43
N GLN A 454 -12.17 -0.68 -9.55
CA GLN A 454 -11.69 -0.12 -8.29
C GLN A 454 -10.84 1.13 -8.60
N SER A 455 -11.43 2.30 -8.38
CA SER A 455 -10.89 3.59 -8.79
C SER A 455 -10.27 4.30 -7.59
N LEU A 456 -9.44 3.58 -6.81
CA LEU A 456 -8.51 4.21 -5.88
C LEU A 456 -7.49 4.98 -6.72
N SER A 457 -7.90 6.16 -7.18
CA SER A 457 -7.08 7.10 -7.92
C SER A 457 -6.11 7.71 -6.92
N HIS A 458 -4.84 7.62 -7.26
CA HIS A 458 -3.77 8.02 -6.38
C HIS A 458 -2.58 8.46 -7.18
N ARG A 459 -1.79 9.34 -6.57
CA ARG A 459 -0.43 9.62 -6.99
C ARG A 459 0.49 8.62 -6.29
N LEU A 460 1.21 7.84 -7.08
CA LEU A 460 2.31 7.02 -6.59
C LEU A 460 3.45 7.96 -6.23
N LEU A 461 3.67 8.12 -4.92
CA LEU A 461 4.90 8.71 -4.46
C LEU A 461 5.95 7.59 -4.41
N HIS A 462 6.99 7.69 -5.24
CA HIS A 462 8.18 6.90 -4.95
C HIS A 462 8.61 7.19 -3.48
N PRO A 463 9.21 6.27 -2.71
CA PRO A 463 9.91 6.65 -1.49
C PRO A 463 10.91 7.80 -1.74
N TYR A 464 11.45 7.89 -2.96
CA TYR A 464 12.11 9.09 -3.43
C TYR A 464 11.16 10.28 -3.55
N GLU A 465 9.92 10.23 -4.07
CA GLU A 465 8.97 11.38 -4.04
C GLU A 465 8.76 11.99 -2.64
N LYS A 466 8.88 11.27 -1.52
CA LYS A 466 8.89 11.90 -0.17
C LYS A 466 10.25 12.49 0.23
N LEU A 467 11.35 11.91 -0.27
CA LEU A 467 12.70 12.52 -0.27
C LEU A 467 12.78 13.74 -1.22
N LEU A 468 11.94 13.74 -2.25
CA LEU A 468 11.92 14.60 -3.45
C LEU A 468 10.75 15.61 -3.40
N TRP A 469 9.87 15.57 -2.42
CA TRP A 469 9.05 16.74 -2.07
C TRP A 469 9.92 17.85 -1.46
N GLY A 470 11.22 17.58 -1.24
CA GLY A 470 12.28 18.57 -1.15
C GLY A 470 13.22 18.67 -2.37
N LEU A 471 13.17 17.79 -3.39
CA LEU A 471 14.18 17.66 -4.45
C LEU A 471 13.58 17.09 -5.76
N GLY A 472 13.91 17.59 -6.95
CA GLY A 472 13.51 16.89 -8.19
C GLY A 472 14.41 15.68 -8.43
N ALA A 473 13.93 14.60 -9.04
CA ALA A 473 14.78 13.46 -9.49
C ALA A 473 15.90 13.88 -10.48
N HIS A 474 15.93 15.16 -10.83
CA HIS A 474 16.82 15.81 -11.77
C HIS A 474 18.10 16.37 -11.12
N ASP A 475 18.14 16.47 -9.79
CA ASP A 475 19.31 16.98 -9.07
C ASP A 475 20.49 15.99 -9.02
N ALA A 476 20.23 14.68 -9.16
CA ALA A 476 21.26 13.65 -9.33
C ALA A 476 21.94 13.70 -10.71
N VAL A 477 21.32 14.36 -11.69
CA VAL A 477 21.74 14.37 -13.10
C VAL A 477 22.77 15.46 -13.38
N ALA A 478 22.75 16.56 -12.62
CA ALA A 478 23.52 17.75 -12.92
C ALA A 478 24.93 17.80 -12.29
N SER A 479 25.25 16.99 -11.28
CA SER A 479 26.50 17.19 -10.54
C SER A 479 27.71 16.58 -11.26
N GLN A 480 28.72 17.41 -11.55
CA GLN A 480 30.11 16.97 -11.80
C GLN A 480 30.78 16.47 -10.49
N GLY A 481 30.00 15.78 -9.64
CA GLY A 481 30.42 15.32 -8.34
C GLY A 481 31.37 14.14 -8.44
N LYS A 482 32.33 14.10 -7.52
CA LYS A 482 33.33 13.05 -7.36
C LYS A 482 32.68 11.70 -6.97
N TRP A 483 32.09 11.02 -7.95
CA TRP A 483 31.50 9.71 -7.75
C TRP A 483 32.60 8.67 -7.59
N GLN A 484 32.58 7.94 -6.48
CA GLN A 484 33.35 6.70 -6.44
C GLN A 484 32.74 5.67 -7.37
N ASN A 485 33.56 4.74 -7.83
CA ASN A 485 33.16 3.75 -8.81
C ASN A 485 32.08 2.77 -8.30
N ALA A 486 31.92 2.65 -6.99
CA ALA A 486 30.87 1.83 -6.39
C ALA A 486 29.52 2.54 -6.33
N PHE A 487 29.48 3.89 -6.29
CA PHE A 487 28.24 4.65 -6.08
C PHE A 487 27.21 4.40 -7.19
N ASN A 488 25.94 4.23 -6.84
CA ASN A 488 24.81 4.07 -7.74
C ASN A 488 23.58 4.79 -7.14
N ALA A 489 22.90 5.62 -7.92
CA ALA A 489 21.75 6.41 -7.45
C ALA A 489 20.59 5.55 -6.93
N SER A 490 20.54 4.26 -7.30
CA SER A 490 19.56 3.29 -6.81
C SER A 490 20.08 2.37 -5.70
N MET A 491 21.28 2.64 -5.14
CA MET A 491 21.85 1.84 -4.06
C MET A 491 21.25 2.23 -2.71
N TYR A 492 21.03 1.25 -1.84
CA TYR A 492 20.74 1.49 -0.43
C TYR A 492 22.03 1.27 0.38
N PRO A 493 22.36 2.13 1.38
CA PRO A 493 23.53 1.94 2.25
C PRO A 493 23.56 0.57 2.94
N GLU A 494 22.39 -0.04 3.11
CA GLU A 494 22.17 -1.35 3.69
C GLU A 494 22.52 -2.55 2.80
N ASP A 495 22.59 -2.35 1.49
CA ASP A 495 22.82 -3.40 0.49
C ASP A 495 24.29 -3.47 0.04
N ILE A 496 25.07 -2.47 0.42
CA ILE A 496 26.45 -2.32 -0.03
C ILE A 496 27.32 -1.69 1.06
N ASP A 497 28.34 -2.42 1.49
CA ASP A 497 29.42 -1.84 2.26
C ASP A 497 30.33 -1.05 1.31
N LEU A 498 30.11 0.27 1.22
CA LEU A 498 30.83 1.18 0.33
C LEU A 498 32.36 1.01 0.39
N PRO A 499 33.02 0.96 1.57
CA PRO A 499 34.46 0.75 1.66
C PRO A 499 34.93 -0.60 1.08
N SER A 500 34.08 -1.62 1.08
CA SER A 500 34.41 -2.93 0.50
C SER A 500 34.11 -3.01 -0.99
N ALA A 501 33.12 -2.26 -1.49
CA ALA A 501 32.72 -2.28 -2.89
C ALA A 501 33.53 -1.31 -3.78
N ALA A 502 34.00 -0.19 -3.21
CA ALA A 502 34.77 0.80 -3.93
C ALA A 502 36.18 0.26 -4.26
N THR A 503 36.64 0.52 -5.49
CA THR A 503 38.00 0.14 -5.93
C THR A 503 38.89 1.35 -6.16
N CYS A 504 38.34 2.57 -6.07
CA CYS A 504 39.08 3.82 -6.12
C CYS A 504 38.36 4.91 -5.31
N THR A 505 39.08 5.98 -4.97
CA THR A 505 38.53 7.19 -4.35
C THR A 505 39.13 8.44 -4.99
N THR A 506 38.37 9.53 -4.93
CA THR A 506 38.75 10.87 -5.40
C THR A 506 39.41 11.73 -4.31
N CYS A 507 39.47 11.23 -3.08
CA CYS A 507 40.12 11.85 -1.92
C CYS A 507 41.63 11.62 -1.93
N THR A 508 42.40 12.47 -1.25
CA THR A 508 43.86 12.27 -1.08
C THR A 508 44.18 11.14 -0.11
N PHE A 509 43.32 10.89 0.88
CA PHE A 509 43.40 9.71 1.73
C PHE A 509 42.90 8.49 0.95
N GLY A 510 43.79 7.52 0.71
CA GLY A 510 43.51 6.31 -0.07
C GLY A 510 42.50 5.36 0.59
N GLN A 511 42.23 5.54 1.89
CA GLN A 511 41.26 4.77 2.66
C GLN A 511 39.89 5.45 2.82
N ASP A 512 39.73 6.69 2.38
CA ASP A 512 38.44 7.39 2.42
C ASP A 512 37.62 7.02 1.18
N PHE A 513 36.77 5.99 1.30
CA PHE A 513 35.78 5.63 0.28
C PHE A 513 34.39 6.20 0.60
N SER A 514 34.31 7.39 1.19
CA SER A 514 33.04 8.08 1.42
C SER A 514 32.52 8.81 0.19
N ASN A 515 31.21 8.84 -0.03
CA ASN A 515 30.60 9.59 -1.13
C ASN A 515 29.97 10.88 -0.62
N TYR A 516 30.04 11.91 -1.46
CA TYR A 516 29.64 13.25 -1.10
C TYR A 516 28.83 13.90 -2.23
N TRP A 517 27.74 14.57 -1.88
CA TRP A 517 26.88 15.25 -2.84
C TRP A 517 26.49 16.64 -2.37
N THR A 518 26.29 17.55 -3.33
CA THR A 518 25.82 18.92 -3.14
C THR A 518 24.97 19.31 -4.33
N ALA A 519 24.00 20.18 -4.11
CA ALA A 519 23.22 20.76 -5.20
C ALA A 519 24.10 21.54 -6.19
N VAL A 520 23.64 21.65 -7.43
CA VAL A 520 24.38 22.31 -8.52
C VAL A 520 23.96 23.76 -8.66
N LEU A 521 24.93 24.65 -8.86
CA LEU A 521 24.67 26.07 -9.04
C LEU A 521 24.56 26.44 -10.52
N PHE A 522 23.56 27.26 -10.84
CA PHE A 522 23.33 27.83 -12.16
C PHE A 522 23.40 29.36 -12.10
N PHE A 523 23.85 29.98 -13.20
CA PHE A 523 23.71 31.41 -13.44
C PHE A 523 22.50 31.64 -14.34
N ARG A 524 21.55 32.46 -13.89
CA ARG A 524 20.41 32.92 -14.69
C ARG A 524 20.75 34.27 -15.32
N ALA A 525 20.91 34.28 -16.64
CA ALA A 525 21.15 35.50 -17.39
C ALA A 525 19.89 36.37 -17.49
N ARG A 526 20.09 37.65 -17.83
CA ARG A 526 19.03 38.64 -18.03
C ARG A 526 17.94 38.22 -19.01
N ASN A 527 18.31 37.48 -20.06
CA ASN A 527 17.37 36.94 -21.05
C ASN A 527 16.55 35.74 -20.55
N GLY A 528 16.76 35.29 -19.30
CA GLY A 528 16.07 34.17 -18.67
C GLY A 528 16.73 32.81 -18.86
N THR A 529 17.78 32.69 -19.69
CA THR A 529 18.49 31.41 -19.89
C THR A 529 19.45 31.10 -18.74
N TYR A 530 19.72 29.82 -18.53
CA TYR A 530 20.57 29.32 -17.45
C TYR A 530 21.89 28.80 -17.99
N HIS A 531 22.97 28.95 -17.24
CA HIS A 531 24.25 28.32 -17.53
C HIS A 531 24.75 27.61 -16.28
N GLN A 532 25.14 26.34 -16.40
CA GLN A 532 25.72 25.61 -15.28
C GLN A 532 27.03 26.27 -14.84
N ILE A 533 27.19 26.48 -13.53
CA ILE A 533 28.43 26.97 -12.95
C ILE A 533 29.28 25.76 -12.57
N THR A 534 30.51 25.72 -13.08
CA THR A 534 31.44 24.64 -12.79
C THR A 534 32.02 24.77 -11.39
N GLN A 535 32.29 23.64 -10.75
CA GLN A 535 33.09 23.61 -9.54
C GLN A 535 34.57 23.68 -9.91
N LYS A 536 35.39 24.31 -9.06
CA LYS A 536 36.84 24.29 -9.18
C LYS A 536 37.49 23.80 -7.89
N GLY A 537 38.70 23.27 -8.02
CA GLY A 537 39.51 22.88 -6.86
C GLY A 537 39.70 24.06 -5.90
N ASN A 538 39.67 23.77 -4.59
CA ASN A 538 40.01 24.75 -3.57
C ASN A 538 41.50 25.10 -3.66
N VAL A 539 41.91 26.19 -3.01
CA VAL A 539 43.32 26.58 -2.94
C VAL A 539 44.12 25.42 -2.32
N TYR A 540 45.28 25.10 -2.91
CA TYR A 540 46.12 23.92 -2.67
C TYR A 540 45.64 22.59 -3.28
N PHE A 541 44.44 22.54 -3.83
CA PHE A 541 43.86 21.37 -4.52
C PHE A 541 43.51 21.67 -5.98
N GLU A 542 44.19 22.64 -6.60
CA GLU A 542 43.88 23.15 -7.95
C GLU A 542 44.03 22.09 -9.04
N GLU A 543 44.81 21.02 -8.80
CA GLU A 543 44.89 19.88 -9.71
C GLU A 543 43.60 19.03 -9.73
N SER A 544 42.65 19.26 -8.83
CA SER A 544 41.38 18.52 -8.78
C SER A 544 40.47 18.93 -9.95
N ASN A 545 39.90 17.95 -10.65
CA ASN A 545 38.92 18.20 -11.70
C ASN A 545 37.55 18.50 -11.08
N GLY A 546 37.38 19.72 -10.57
CA GLY A 546 36.24 20.13 -9.76
C GLY A 546 36.25 19.54 -8.34
N GLY A 547 35.12 19.65 -7.64
CA GLY A 547 34.86 18.96 -6.39
C GLY A 547 34.86 19.82 -5.13
N MET A 548 34.79 19.11 -4.01
CA MET A 548 34.54 19.64 -2.67
C MET A 548 35.73 19.34 -1.77
N THR A 549 36.03 20.26 -0.85
CA THR A 549 36.97 20.00 0.25
C THR A 549 36.16 19.57 1.44
N VAL A 550 36.46 18.37 1.95
CA VAL A 550 35.75 17.77 3.08
C VAL A 550 36.65 17.80 4.29
N TYR A 551 36.12 18.32 5.38
CA TYR A 551 36.79 18.46 6.64
C TYR A 551 36.06 17.64 7.70
N TYR A 552 36.83 16.81 8.42
CA TYR A 552 36.42 16.16 9.66
C TYR A 552 37.06 16.96 10.79
N ILE A 553 36.38 18.01 11.25
CA ILE A 553 37.00 19.08 12.05
C ILE A 553 36.35 19.27 13.40
N ALA A 554 37.07 20.00 14.26
CA ALA A 554 36.63 20.41 15.58
C ALA A 554 35.83 21.74 15.59
N SER A 555 35.70 22.46 14.47
CA SER A 555 35.15 23.84 14.48
C SER A 555 34.97 24.50 13.10
N TYR A 556 33.76 24.93 12.66
CA TYR A 556 33.34 26.24 12.07
C TYR A 556 31.77 26.38 11.95
N ASN A 557 31.19 27.60 11.92
CA ASN A 557 29.73 27.95 12.13
C ASN A 557 28.77 27.83 10.93
N ASN A 558 27.54 27.29 11.07
CA ASN A 558 26.32 27.38 10.18
C ASN A 558 26.47 27.35 8.64
N THR A 559 25.57 26.72 7.88
CA THR A 559 25.64 26.76 6.40
C THR A 559 25.65 28.20 5.85
N THR A 560 26.65 28.56 5.05
CA THR A 560 26.91 29.94 4.62
C THR A 560 27.46 30.02 3.19
N VAL A 561 27.44 31.21 2.61
CA VAL A 561 28.01 31.54 1.32
C VAL A 561 29.05 32.64 1.50
N THR A 562 30.19 32.55 0.81
CA THR A 562 31.23 33.58 0.80
C THR A 562 31.55 33.98 -0.63
N ALA A 563 31.34 35.26 -0.95
CA ALA A 563 31.83 35.86 -2.18
C ALA A 563 33.34 36.13 -2.06
N PHE A 564 34.15 35.49 -2.91
CA PHE A 564 35.58 35.78 -2.91
C PHE A 564 35.86 37.16 -3.49
N LYS A 565 36.54 37.99 -2.69
CA LYS A 565 37.20 39.21 -3.16
C LYS A 565 38.31 38.81 -4.16
N PRO A 566 39.01 39.76 -4.81
CA PRO A 566 40.10 39.41 -5.75
C PRO A 566 41.15 38.45 -5.18
N ASN A 567 41.23 38.32 -3.85
CA ASN A 567 41.98 37.26 -3.17
C ASN A 567 41.13 35.97 -2.99
N PRO A 568 41.49 34.84 -3.62
CA PRO A 568 40.80 33.55 -3.47
C PRO A 568 40.95 32.90 -2.08
N LEU A 569 41.80 33.46 -1.20
CA LEU A 569 41.94 33.06 0.21
C LEU A 569 40.94 33.77 1.15
N THR A 570 39.97 34.53 0.62
CA THR A 570 38.95 35.17 1.46
C THR A 570 38.11 34.11 2.19
N ARG A 571 38.02 34.17 3.52
CA ARG A 571 37.24 33.25 4.38
C ARG A 571 36.38 33.98 5.42
N THR A 572 36.12 35.27 5.20
CA THR A 572 35.40 36.15 6.13
C THR A 572 34.21 36.79 5.43
N ASN A 573 33.23 37.27 6.21
CA ASN A 573 31.96 37.83 5.72
C ASN A 573 31.06 36.77 5.05
N GLU A 574 30.97 35.60 5.68
CA GLU A 574 29.97 34.58 5.36
C GLU A 574 28.55 35.16 5.49
N THR A 575 27.70 34.91 4.50
CA THR A 575 26.28 35.31 4.48
C THR A 575 25.38 34.09 4.33
N LEU A 576 24.13 34.20 4.75
CA LEU A 576 23.12 33.17 4.46
C LEU A 576 22.56 33.32 3.03
N ASP A 577 22.48 34.56 2.54
CA ASP A 577 21.97 34.86 1.21
C ASP A 577 23.07 34.80 0.14
N MET A 578 22.66 34.55 -1.10
CA MET A 578 23.53 34.65 -2.29
C MET A 578 24.04 36.08 -2.52
N PRO A 579 25.26 36.25 -3.08
CA PRO A 579 25.88 37.55 -3.25
C PRO A 579 25.20 38.39 -4.34
N LYS A 580 24.90 39.64 -4.01
CA LYS A 580 24.27 40.63 -4.92
C LYS A 580 25.26 41.39 -5.79
N GLU A 581 26.55 41.11 -5.66
CA GLU A 581 27.62 41.75 -6.42
C GLU A 581 28.50 40.68 -7.07
N PRO A 582 29.10 40.97 -8.24
CA PRO A 582 30.06 40.08 -8.89
C PRO A 582 31.15 39.61 -7.93
N CYS A 583 31.57 38.36 -8.12
CA CYS A 583 32.52 37.66 -7.26
C CYS A 583 33.81 37.41 -8.07
N PRO A 584 34.83 38.30 -7.99
CA PRO A 584 35.99 38.29 -8.89
C PRO A 584 36.79 36.99 -8.91
N ALA A 585 36.73 36.19 -7.84
CA ALA A 585 37.44 34.93 -7.73
C ALA A 585 36.52 33.71 -7.56
N GLY A 586 35.19 33.88 -7.67
CA GLY A 586 34.20 32.81 -7.47
C GLY A 586 33.42 32.91 -6.15
N ILE A 587 32.55 31.94 -5.92
CA ILE A 587 31.73 31.81 -4.72
C ILE A 587 32.12 30.53 -3.98
N MET A 588 32.14 30.58 -2.66
CA MET A 588 32.28 29.41 -1.81
C MET A 588 30.97 29.15 -1.06
N SER A 589 30.44 27.94 -1.19
CA SER A 589 29.35 27.46 -0.34
C SER A 589 29.89 26.53 0.72
N ASN A 590 29.55 26.82 1.96
CA ASN A 590 30.00 26.16 3.17
C ASN A 590 28.82 25.39 3.76
N LEU A 591 28.90 24.06 3.82
CA LEU A 591 27.82 23.21 4.34
C LEU A 591 28.31 22.41 5.56
N ARG A 592 27.56 22.52 6.65
CA ARG A 592 27.92 21.96 7.96
C ARG A 592 26.89 20.95 8.41
N PHE A 593 27.32 19.74 8.70
CA PHE A 593 26.43 18.66 9.11
C PHE A 593 26.09 18.73 10.60
N PRO A 594 24.96 18.12 10.99
CA PRO A 594 24.64 17.81 12.39
C PRO A 594 25.81 17.19 13.16
N THR A 595 25.91 17.50 14.46
CA THR A 595 27.02 17.04 15.33
C THR A 595 26.57 16.29 16.58
N CYS A 596 25.27 16.01 16.68
CA CYS A 596 24.65 15.27 17.76
C CYS A 596 23.96 14.05 17.18
N TRP A 597 24.26 12.88 17.71
CA TRP A 597 23.76 11.58 17.28
C TRP A 597 22.85 11.00 18.36
N ASP A 598 21.78 10.32 17.95
CA ASP A 598 20.81 9.68 18.87
C ASP A 598 21.40 8.57 19.73
N GLY A 599 22.60 8.09 19.38
CA GLY A 599 23.29 7.01 20.10
C GLY A 599 22.72 5.63 19.82
N VAL A 600 21.78 5.52 18.87
CA VAL A 600 21.03 4.31 18.57
C VAL A 600 21.11 3.96 17.08
N ASN A 601 20.74 4.87 16.19
CA ASN A 601 20.59 4.60 14.76
C ASN A 601 21.81 5.11 13.99
N LEU A 602 22.64 4.23 13.43
CA LEU A 602 23.76 4.66 12.58
C LEU A 602 23.29 5.42 11.33
N ASP A 603 22.09 5.10 10.86
CA ASP A 603 21.38 5.75 9.76
C ASP A 603 19.88 5.54 9.98
N SER A 604 19.10 6.62 10.00
CA SER A 604 17.64 6.56 10.16
C SER A 604 16.96 6.24 8.83
N PRO A 605 15.73 5.70 8.79
CA PRO A 605 15.04 5.43 7.52
C PRO A 605 14.80 6.66 6.62
N ASP A 606 14.88 7.86 7.19
CA ASP A 606 14.81 9.14 6.46
C ASP A 606 16.20 9.76 6.19
N HIS A 607 17.27 9.04 6.55
CA HIS A 607 18.69 9.43 6.41
C HIS A 607 19.08 10.77 7.06
N ALA A 608 18.23 11.31 7.93
CA ALA A 608 18.41 12.64 8.50
C ALA A 608 18.16 12.69 10.02
N SER A 609 17.10 12.02 10.52
CA SER A 609 16.65 12.16 11.91
C SER A 609 17.52 11.45 12.95
N HIS A 610 18.45 10.59 12.55
CA HIS A 610 19.42 9.97 13.47
C HIS A 610 20.45 10.99 14.01
N VAL A 611 20.57 12.15 13.37
CA VAL A 611 21.46 13.22 13.78
C VAL A 611 20.72 14.56 13.92
N SER A 612 21.26 15.44 14.74
CA SER A 612 20.71 16.77 15.01
C SER A 612 21.80 17.81 15.25
N TYR A 613 21.44 19.08 15.09
CA TYR A 613 22.30 20.19 15.50
C TYR A 613 22.21 20.39 17.02
N PRO A 614 23.22 21.03 17.65
CA PRO A 614 23.15 21.42 19.06
C PRO A 614 21.88 22.24 19.39
N GLU A 615 21.33 22.10 20.60
CA GLU A 615 20.12 22.84 21.03
C GLU A 615 20.33 24.36 21.01
N SER A 616 21.57 24.78 21.23
CA SER A 616 21.98 26.18 21.20
C SER A 616 23.45 26.30 20.90
N GLY A 617 23.86 27.47 20.41
CA GLY A 617 25.23 27.72 20.00
C GLY A 617 25.60 26.89 18.78
N THR A 618 26.86 26.51 18.69
CA THR A 618 27.40 25.75 17.59
C THR A 618 28.36 24.69 18.10
N PHE A 619 28.83 23.79 17.23
CA PHE A 619 29.81 22.78 17.63
C PHE A 619 31.09 23.45 18.19
N GLU A 620 31.53 24.55 17.57
CA GLU A 620 32.69 25.38 17.96
C GLU A 620 32.51 25.96 19.36
N GLY A 621 31.30 26.47 19.64
CA GLY A 621 30.94 27.06 20.93
C GLY A 621 30.72 26.03 22.04
N GLY A 622 30.91 24.75 21.75
CA GLY A 622 30.64 23.67 22.69
C GLY A 622 29.15 23.48 22.97
N GLY A 623 28.29 23.83 22.01
CA GLY A 623 26.84 23.77 22.15
C GLY A 623 26.36 22.40 22.66
N PRO A 624 25.41 22.36 23.62
CA PRO A 624 24.93 21.11 24.17
C PRO A 624 24.10 20.36 23.13
N CYS A 625 24.32 19.05 23.05
CA CYS A 625 23.48 18.20 22.22
C CYS A 625 22.10 18.00 22.85
N PRO A 626 21.04 17.89 22.02
CA PRO A 626 19.70 17.63 22.52
C PRO A 626 19.60 16.35 23.33
N SER A 627 18.67 16.29 24.28
CA SER A 627 18.44 15.05 25.04
C SER A 627 18.03 13.87 24.16
N THR A 628 17.46 14.13 22.98
CA THR A 628 17.13 13.11 21.98
C THR A 628 18.35 12.67 21.15
N HIS A 629 19.44 13.44 21.15
CA HIS A 629 20.68 13.19 20.41
C HIS A 629 21.91 13.31 21.30
N PRO A 630 22.03 12.52 22.38
CA PRO A 630 22.97 12.82 23.46
C PRO A 630 24.44 12.59 23.10
N VAL A 631 24.75 11.92 21.99
CA VAL A 631 26.11 11.55 21.61
C VAL A 631 26.72 12.59 20.69
N ARG A 632 27.82 13.21 21.10
CA ARG A 632 28.54 14.17 20.25
C ARG A 632 29.44 13.44 19.24
N ILE A 633 29.34 13.79 17.97
CA ILE A 633 30.14 13.23 16.87
C ILE A 633 31.04 14.30 16.21
N PRO A 634 32.10 13.91 15.49
CA PRO A 634 32.93 14.86 14.74
C PRO A 634 32.11 15.69 13.74
N GLN A 635 32.48 16.95 13.53
CA GLN A 635 31.80 17.79 12.54
C GLN A 635 32.30 17.43 11.13
N LEU A 636 31.36 17.06 10.27
CA LEU A 636 31.60 17.00 8.83
C LEU A 636 31.28 18.38 8.22
N PHE A 637 32.23 18.89 7.44
CA PHE A 637 32.15 20.21 6.83
C PHE A 637 32.60 20.18 5.37
N PHE A 638 31.79 20.76 4.50
CA PHE A 638 31.99 20.84 3.06
C PHE A 638 32.30 22.28 2.64
N GLU A 639 33.42 22.48 1.95
CA GLU A 639 33.70 23.69 1.18
C GLU A 639 33.63 23.38 -0.32
N VAL A 640 32.68 24.01 -1.02
CA VAL A 640 32.53 23.88 -2.47
C VAL A 640 32.80 25.22 -3.13
N ILE A 641 33.70 25.25 -4.11
CA ILE A 641 34.07 26.47 -4.83
C ILE A 641 33.41 26.46 -6.21
N TRP A 642 32.55 27.45 -6.46
CA TRP A 642 31.87 27.69 -7.72
C TRP A 642 32.61 28.74 -8.54
N ASP A 643 32.96 28.41 -9.77
CA ASP A 643 33.66 29.32 -10.67
C ASP A 643 32.70 30.30 -11.35
N THR A 644 32.30 31.33 -10.62
CA THR A 644 31.41 32.38 -11.14
C THR A 644 32.15 33.43 -11.96
N THR A 645 33.48 33.28 -12.17
CA THR A 645 34.30 34.28 -12.84
C THR A 645 33.87 34.62 -14.27
N PRO A 646 33.32 33.68 -15.08
CA PRO A 646 32.76 34.00 -16.39
C PRO A 646 31.56 34.94 -16.35
N PHE A 647 30.86 35.04 -15.21
CA PHE A 647 29.59 35.74 -15.04
C PHE A 647 29.71 37.05 -14.24
N ASN A 648 30.91 37.65 -14.23
CA ASN A 648 31.18 38.89 -13.51
C ASN A 648 30.71 40.16 -14.25
N ASP A 649 30.30 40.05 -15.52
CA ASP A 649 29.71 41.17 -16.24
C ASP A 649 28.30 41.48 -15.71
N LYS A 650 28.19 42.57 -14.96
CA LYS A 650 26.92 43.01 -14.35
C LYS A 650 25.85 43.38 -15.39
N SER A 651 26.22 43.57 -16.66
CA SER A 651 25.23 43.77 -17.74
C SER A 651 24.46 42.50 -18.09
N GLU A 652 24.97 41.32 -17.73
CA GLU A 652 24.28 40.03 -17.90
C GLU A 652 23.33 39.68 -16.74
N TRP A 653 23.42 40.42 -15.63
CA TRP A 653 22.61 40.20 -14.42
C TRP A 653 21.19 40.78 -14.58
N PRO A 654 20.21 40.31 -13.78
CA PRO A 654 18.84 40.82 -13.76
C PRO A 654 18.74 42.34 -13.59
N GLU A 655 17.82 42.98 -14.33
CA GLU A 655 17.65 44.44 -14.33
C GLU A 655 17.05 44.99 -13.03
N ASP A 656 16.33 44.16 -12.29
CA ASP A 656 15.73 44.50 -11.00
C ASP A 656 16.75 44.56 -9.85
N GLY A 657 18.02 44.23 -10.13
CA GLY A 657 19.10 44.21 -9.14
C GLY A 657 19.09 42.97 -8.25
N SER A 658 18.28 41.94 -8.58
CA SER A 658 18.34 40.63 -7.93
C SER A 658 19.64 39.89 -8.30
N GLN A 659 20.01 38.94 -7.45
CA GLN A 659 21.18 38.10 -7.66
C GLN A 659 20.84 36.95 -8.66
N PRO A 660 21.77 36.53 -9.53
CA PRO A 660 21.48 35.64 -10.67
C PRO A 660 21.68 34.14 -10.37
N PHE A 661 22.15 33.77 -9.18
CA PHE A 661 22.52 32.40 -8.85
C PHE A 661 21.33 31.59 -8.38
N VAL A 662 21.15 30.41 -8.97
CA VAL A 662 19.99 29.53 -8.71
C VAL A 662 20.49 28.12 -8.44
N TRP A 663 20.02 27.50 -7.37
CA TRP A 663 20.26 26.08 -7.15
C TRP A 663 19.47 25.23 -8.14
N SER A 664 19.95 24.02 -8.43
CA SER A 664 19.35 23.11 -9.43
C SER A 664 17.87 22.79 -9.18
N TYR A 665 17.43 22.79 -7.91
CA TYR A 665 16.03 22.63 -7.49
C TYR A 665 15.21 23.93 -7.48
N GLY A 666 15.75 25.02 -8.05
CA GLY A 666 15.04 26.28 -8.28
C GLY A 666 15.07 27.30 -7.14
N ASP A 667 15.80 27.04 -6.05
CA ASP A 667 15.98 28.03 -4.98
C ASP A 667 16.91 29.17 -5.42
N VAL A 668 16.38 30.39 -5.38
CA VAL A 668 17.10 31.64 -5.69
C VAL A 668 17.51 32.42 -4.44
N THR A 669 17.27 31.88 -3.26
CA THR A 669 17.50 32.57 -1.99
C THR A 669 18.85 32.21 -1.38
N GLY A 670 19.28 30.96 -1.58
CA GLY A 670 20.50 30.41 -1.01
C GLY A 670 20.28 29.58 0.26
N TYR A 671 19.08 29.64 0.87
CA TYR A 671 18.76 28.94 2.11
C TYR A 671 18.61 27.42 1.95
N GLY A 672 18.26 26.93 0.77
CA GLY A 672 18.05 25.50 0.53
C GLY A 672 19.34 24.68 0.41
N ASN A 673 20.51 25.32 0.53
CA ASN A 673 21.78 24.64 0.33
C ASN A 673 21.93 23.49 1.34
N HIS A 674 22.10 22.29 0.81
CA HIS A 674 22.28 21.06 1.56
C HIS A 674 23.25 20.15 0.80
N GLY A 675 23.58 19.03 1.41
CA GLY A 675 24.48 18.05 0.84
C GLY A 675 24.39 16.77 1.62
N ASP A 676 24.69 15.68 0.92
CA ASP A 676 24.56 14.33 1.44
C ASP A 676 25.95 13.73 1.62
N TYR A 677 26.05 12.90 2.66
CA TYR A 677 27.26 12.18 3.01
C TYR A 677 26.95 10.72 3.22
N MET A 678 27.63 9.85 2.49
CA MET A 678 27.63 8.43 2.77
C MET A 678 29.01 8.00 3.25
N PHE A 679 29.05 7.49 4.48
CA PHE A 679 30.27 7.06 5.14
C PHE A 679 30.93 5.90 4.40
N GLY A 680 32.24 5.99 4.16
CA GLY A 680 32.97 4.87 3.57
C GLY A 680 34.44 4.78 3.90
N TRP A 681 34.84 5.24 5.09
CA TRP A 681 36.20 5.00 5.55
C TRP A 681 36.48 3.51 5.76
N LYS A 682 37.62 3.04 5.25
CA LYS A 682 38.01 1.63 5.35
C LYS A 682 38.56 1.30 6.74
N GLY A 683 37.93 0.34 7.42
CA GLY A 683 38.39 -0.14 8.73
C GLY A 683 38.35 0.96 9.79
N ASP A 684 39.42 1.08 10.56
CA ASP A 684 39.61 2.08 11.62
C ASP A 684 40.32 3.36 11.15
N ALA A 685 40.49 3.55 9.83
CA ALA A 685 41.27 4.67 9.28
C ALA A 685 40.77 6.05 9.72
N LEU A 686 39.45 6.28 9.78
CA LEU A 686 38.94 7.55 10.31
C LEU A 686 39.26 7.70 11.79
N GLN A 687 39.12 6.64 12.58
CA GLN A 687 39.45 6.69 14.01
C GLN A 687 40.93 7.02 14.21
N ILE A 688 41.82 6.41 13.44
CA ILE A 688 43.25 6.74 13.42
C ILE A 688 43.47 8.22 13.07
N ALA A 689 42.77 8.74 12.06
CA ALA A 689 42.86 10.15 11.67
C ALA A 689 42.48 11.08 12.83
N MET A 690 41.37 10.76 13.52
CA MET A 690 40.83 11.54 14.63
C MET A 690 41.73 11.45 15.87
N ASP A 691 42.19 10.26 16.24
CA ASP A 691 43.04 10.03 17.41
C ASP A 691 44.44 10.65 17.25
N THR A 692 44.94 10.69 16.02
CA THR A 692 46.24 11.30 15.69
C THR A 692 46.14 12.81 15.46
N ASN A 693 44.93 13.36 15.48
CA ASN A 693 44.65 14.78 15.24
C ASN A 693 45.25 15.25 13.89
N CYS A 694 45.03 14.46 12.85
CA CYS A 694 45.52 14.76 11.51
C CYS A 694 44.87 16.05 10.98
N ASN A 695 45.71 16.97 10.52
CA ASN A 695 45.28 18.30 10.09
C ASN A 695 45.55 18.48 8.59
N GLY A 696 44.49 18.69 7.82
CA GLY A 696 44.56 18.80 6.36
C GLY A 696 44.52 17.45 5.65
N ASP A 697 45.10 17.40 4.44
CA ASP A 697 45.04 16.28 3.51
C ASP A 697 46.19 15.28 3.64
N ARG A 698 47.02 15.43 4.69
CA ARG A 698 48.15 14.55 4.99
C ARG A 698 48.15 14.12 6.44
N CYS A 699 48.31 12.81 6.63
CA CYS A 699 48.32 12.14 7.93
C CYS A 699 49.39 11.04 7.82
N PRO A 700 50.50 11.10 8.59
CA PRO A 700 51.59 10.13 8.50
C PRO A 700 51.14 8.67 8.65
N GLU A 701 50.04 8.45 9.39
CA GLU A 701 49.46 7.16 9.73
C GLU A 701 48.49 6.63 8.66
N LEU A 702 48.14 7.44 7.65
CA LEU A 702 47.22 7.07 6.57
C LEU A 702 47.90 7.03 5.20
N GLU A 703 47.27 6.33 4.25
CA GLU A 703 47.80 6.21 2.90
C GLU A 703 47.44 7.46 2.10
N TYR A 704 48.45 8.08 1.50
CA TYR A 704 48.26 9.23 0.62
C TYR A 704 48.28 8.80 -0.85
N GLN A 705 47.32 9.27 -1.63
CA GLN A 705 47.34 9.21 -3.08
C GLN A 705 47.42 10.61 -3.72
N GLN A 706 48.01 10.68 -4.91
CA GLN A 706 48.08 11.92 -5.69
C GLN A 706 46.71 12.30 -6.27
N ILE A 707 46.40 13.59 -6.31
CA ILE A 707 45.14 14.14 -6.87
C ILE A 707 44.91 13.65 -8.31
N ARG A 708 45.95 13.58 -9.14
CA ARG A 708 45.85 13.08 -10.52
C ARG A 708 45.37 11.64 -10.62
N LYS A 709 45.72 10.80 -9.63
CA LYS A 709 45.21 9.42 -9.53
C LYS A 709 43.74 9.44 -9.11
N GLY A 710 43.39 10.29 -8.12
CA GLY A 710 42.01 10.49 -7.69
C GLY A 710 41.08 10.96 -8.81
N ASN A 711 41.53 11.88 -9.67
CA ASN A 711 40.76 12.38 -10.82
C ASN A 711 40.38 11.29 -11.83
N GLN A 712 41.09 10.16 -11.86
CA GLN A 712 40.75 9.01 -12.72
C GLN A 712 39.56 8.22 -12.17
N CYS A 713 39.22 8.39 -10.89
CA CYS A 713 38.07 7.78 -10.24
C CYS A 713 36.80 8.61 -10.50
N THR A 714 36.34 8.63 -11.75
CA THR A 714 35.13 9.35 -12.16
C THR A 714 34.13 8.39 -12.79
N LYS A 715 32.87 8.43 -12.34
CA LYS A 715 31.78 7.68 -12.96
C LYS A 715 31.26 8.42 -14.20
N LYS A 716 30.91 7.68 -15.25
CA LYS A 716 30.23 8.26 -16.42
C LYS A 716 28.81 8.73 -16.03
N PRO A 717 28.30 9.83 -16.59
CA PRO A 717 26.91 10.25 -16.41
C PRO A 717 25.96 9.08 -16.73
N THR A 718 24.98 8.85 -15.86
CA THR A 718 24.00 7.76 -16.00
C THR A 718 22.68 8.23 -16.61
N VAL A 719 22.47 9.54 -16.72
CA VAL A 719 21.30 10.15 -17.36
C VAL A 719 21.78 11.01 -18.52
N GLU A 720 21.15 10.84 -19.69
CA GLU A 720 21.46 11.60 -20.89
C GLU A 720 20.73 12.95 -20.87
N GLU A 721 21.36 13.96 -20.29
CA GLU A 721 20.87 15.35 -20.32
C GLU A 721 21.96 16.27 -20.89
N ASN A 722 21.57 17.17 -21.79
CA ASN A 722 22.50 18.11 -22.40
C ASN A 722 22.69 19.33 -21.50
N LEU A 723 23.73 19.30 -20.67
CA LEU A 723 24.12 20.40 -19.79
C LEU A 723 25.16 21.34 -20.43
N SER A 724 25.47 21.15 -21.71
CA SER A 724 26.48 21.95 -22.39
C SER A 724 25.89 23.26 -22.94
N GLY A 725 26.43 24.39 -22.48
CA GLY A 725 26.04 25.73 -22.93
C GLY A 725 24.86 26.32 -22.16
N TRP A 726 24.12 27.22 -22.83
CA TRP A 726 22.95 27.90 -22.26
C TRP A 726 21.69 27.04 -22.38
N LEU A 727 20.92 26.99 -21.30
CA LEU A 727 19.69 26.21 -21.15
C LEU A 727 18.48 27.15 -21.10
N GLU A 728 17.36 26.76 -21.71
CA GLU A 728 16.11 27.53 -21.67
C GLU A 728 15.36 27.36 -20.35
N GLU A 729 15.53 26.21 -19.70
CA GLU A 729 14.95 25.86 -18.41
C GLU A 729 16.00 25.17 -17.52
N LEU A 730 15.77 25.14 -16.21
CA LEU A 730 16.61 24.35 -15.31
C LEU A 730 16.46 22.86 -15.63
N PRO A 731 17.54 22.07 -15.49
CA PRO A 731 17.49 20.63 -15.66
C PRO A 731 16.29 20.00 -14.94
N GLY A 732 15.56 19.16 -15.66
CA GLY A 732 14.36 18.54 -15.11
C GLY A 732 13.09 19.38 -14.99
N GLY A 733 13.06 20.58 -15.55
CA GLY A 733 11.88 21.45 -15.49
C GLY A 733 11.61 22.02 -14.10
N ALA A 734 12.65 22.11 -13.25
CA ALA A 734 12.55 22.70 -11.92
C ALA A 734 12.04 24.15 -12.01
N GLN A 735 11.00 24.46 -11.23
CA GLN A 735 10.43 25.80 -11.18
C GLN A 735 11.22 26.67 -10.21
N ILE A 736 11.44 27.94 -10.56
CA ILE A 736 12.03 28.90 -9.64
C ILE A 736 11.08 29.12 -8.46
N THR A 737 11.60 29.06 -7.24
CA THR A 737 10.81 29.22 -6.02
C THR A 737 11.31 30.37 -5.14
N ASP A 738 10.40 31.03 -4.41
CA ASP A 738 10.73 32.02 -3.39
C ASP A 738 11.24 31.36 -2.09
N ALA A 739 11.63 32.17 -1.09
CA ALA A 739 12.12 31.71 0.21
C ALA A 739 11.16 30.77 0.99
N ARG A 740 9.91 30.61 0.53
CA ARG A 740 8.89 29.75 1.13
C ARG A 740 8.54 28.56 0.23
N GLY A 741 9.33 28.30 -0.81
CA GLY A 741 9.11 27.22 -1.77
C GLY A 741 7.96 27.49 -2.74
N LYS A 742 7.46 28.73 -2.84
CA LYS A 742 6.35 29.06 -3.75
C LYS A 742 6.90 29.40 -5.13
N ALA A 743 6.37 28.75 -6.18
CA ALA A 743 6.73 29.03 -7.56
C ALA A 743 6.61 30.54 -7.88
N MET A 744 7.69 31.12 -8.39
CA MET A 744 7.74 32.48 -8.90
C MET A 744 7.30 32.43 -10.36
N MET A 745 6.24 33.18 -10.71
CA MET A 745 5.78 33.31 -12.10
C MET A 745 6.79 34.05 -12.96
#